data_AF-W7EAS7-F1
#
_entry.id   AF-W7EAS7-F1
#
_cell.length_a   1.000
_cell.length_b   1.000
_cell.length_c   1.000
_cell.angle_alpha   90.00
_cell.angle_beta   90.00
_cell.angle_gamma   90.00
#
_symmetry.space_group_name_H-M   'P 1'
#
loop_
_entity.id
_entity.type
_entity.pdbx_description
1 polymer ?
#
loop_
_entity_poly.entity_id
_entity_poly.type
_entity_poly.pdbx_seq_one_letter_code
_entity_poly.pdbx_strand_id
1 'polypeptide(L)'
;MIKHFLLASLTVGALAHPAALSDTKRSNATNLNVELLVANGLLDTTTDGRIVLMFAPAGTDPLDDTDVTSSPNKIFGKNVYGFGSDKAVTLSGGGNDSTATGVFGWPNPSLDNIDPGTYSVQAFLTRYETVTRSDGSKVSLRFPCGDGAPNVNGFGSLVTPVTNITISGSQQAIQLTFNNITEVPEFNGKEIGGCNQGNYEDTELLKHIKIRSKKLSKFWGRDMYVGANIVLPAGYNANDTKTRYPVIYHQNHWADGFGAYNYGKDETFTSIWNKGIIPATGSKPERPYAVNTANLGPYGDALNDELLPYIEQEFHTIRSPYARIQDGGSTGGWESIANVIYRPDLFGACFSSYPDSLSFYRHQDIALYTASNAYTRDDGSSVPSIRTFVNGTQVIEATVASESHWELTFGTASRSFNQWDIWNAVFGVQGYNNYPLEPWDKVTGEIYPQAVSYWKQFDLTEYIIANFKSTRNLGTALADRLFVYVGSWDTYFLNEGVQEFRNRTDEVGGKGWANVTILPEKTHGGNYQDRDIWDYLELVESWVKEHAPGGPKPLCEACTAPSTRGNVWDEVIKHGGRKAAVQRQADPQIQGADKVSVGQVVRASVGRWDPGVKLSAQWILNSKPAYEAFAVQQGANVTYTPTVKGHVQLLVTGEKRNYATETRKSQRVLVGR
;
A
#
# COMPACT_ATOMS: atom_id res chain seq x y z
N MET A 1 70.45 -10.71 -35.56
CA MET A 1 71.45 -11.81 -35.61
C MET A 1 71.40 -12.59 -34.30
N ILE A 2 71.74 -13.89 -34.31
CA ILE A 2 72.36 -14.66 -33.19
C ILE A 2 71.61 -14.56 -31.83
N LYS A 3 70.65 -15.46 -31.54
CA LYS A 3 70.78 -16.75 -30.80
C LYS A 3 70.61 -16.65 -29.26
N HIS A 4 69.57 -17.32 -28.76
CA HIS A 4 69.52 -18.22 -27.59
C HIS A 4 70.25 -17.84 -26.28
N PHE A 5 69.53 -17.89 -25.15
CA PHE A 5 69.59 -19.06 -24.25
C PHE A 5 68.37 -19.16 -23.31
N LEU A 6 68.03 -20.38 -22.87
CA LEU A 6 67.07 -20.68 -21.80
C LEU A 6 67.79 -21.41 -20.66
N LEU A 7 67.52 -21.05 -19.42
CA LEU A 7 67.65 -21.86 -18.19
C LEU A 7 66.84 -21.11 -17.11
N ALA A 8 65.66 -21.52 -16.67
CA ALA A 8 65.29 -22.75 -15.96
C ALA A 8 65.79 -22.79 -14.50
N SER A 9 64.90 -22.44 -13.57
CA SER A 9 64.99 -22.73 -12.14
C SER A 9 63.62 -23.23 -11.66
N LEU A 10 63.59 -24.36 -10.95
CA LEU A 10 62.37 -24.93 -10.41
C LEU A 10 62.04 -24.29 -9.06
N THR A 11 60.76 -23.98 -8.83
CA THR A 11 60.17 -23.85 -7.49
C THR A 11 58.94 -24.76 -7.40
N VAL A 12 58.91 -25.65 -6.40
CA VAL A 12 57.83 -26.62 -6.22
C VAL A 12 56.76 -26.00 -5.32
N GLY A 13 55.68 -25.49 -5.94
CA GLY A 13 54.49 -25.04 -5.22
C GLY A 13 53.57 -26.22 -4.90
N ALA A 14 53.53 -26.65 -3.64
CA ALA A 14 52.63 -27.71 -3.20
C ALA A 14 51.18 -27.19 -3.08
N LEU A 15 50.30 -27.59 -4.02
CA LEU A 15 48.88 -27.24 -4.01
C LEU A 15 48.11 -28.07 -2.96
N ALA A 16 48.21 -27.66 -1.70
CA ALA A 16 47.32 -28.14 -0.65
C ALA A 16 45.87 -27.77 -1.00
N HIS A 17 45.07 -28.76 -1.41
CA HIS A 17 43.64 -28.58 -1.55
C HIS A 17 43.04 -28.35 -0.15
N PRO A 18 42.21 -27.31 0.07
CA PRO A 18 41.46 -27.21 1.30
C PRO A 18 40.49 -28.39 1.35
N ALA A 19 40.72 -29.32 2.29
CA ALA A 19 39.78 -30.39 2.55
C ALA A 19 38.45 -29.76 2.99
N ALA A 20 37.36 -30.13 2.31
CA ALA A 20 36.03 -29.67 2.67
C ALA A 20 35.67 -30.21 4.06
N LEU A 21 35.83 -29.37 5.09
CA LEU A 21 35.22 -29.59 6.39
C LEU A 21 33.70 -29.62 6.18
N SER A 22 33.13 -30.82 6.20
CA SER A 22 31.70 -31.01 6.21
C SER A 22 31.17 -30.62 7.59
N ASP A 23 31.02 -29.30 7.79
CA ASP A 23 30.31 -28.70 8.93
C ASP A 23 28.85 -29.13 8.85
N THR A 24 28.62 -30.35 9.35
CA THR A 24 27.29 -30.89 9.62
C THR A 24 26.75 -30.21 10.87
N LYS A 25 26.46 -28.91 10.73
CA LYS A 25 25.49 -28.21 11.57
C LYS A 25 24.21 -29.02 11.52
N ARG A 26 24.03 -29.90 12.52
CA ARG A 26 22.71 -30.40 12.88
C ARG A 26 21.86 -29.17 13.12
N SER A 27 20.84 -28.97 12.31
CA SER A 27 19.77 -28.05 12.64
C SER A 27 19.08 -28.60 13.89
N ASN A 28 19.42 -28.04 15.04
CA ASN A 28 18.53 -28.03 16.19
C ASN A 28 17.36 -27.09 15.86
N ALA A 29 16.56 -27.47 14.86
CA ALA A 29 15.30 -26.82 14.57
C ALA A 29 14.43 -26.95 15.83
N THR A 30 14.11 -25.83 16.46
CA THR A 30 13.33 -25.85 17.68
C THR A 30 11.91 -26.24 17.27
N ASN A 31 11.45 -27.44 17.64
CA ASN A 31 10.11 -27.89 17.25
C ASN A 31 9.09 -27.22 18.20
N LEU A 32 8.93 -25.92 17.99
CA LEU A 32 8.20 -25.00 18.84
C LEU A 32 6.75 -24.92 18.37
N ASN A 33 5.84 -25.37 19.23
CA ASN A 33 4.42 -25.41 18.95
C ASN A 33 3.72 -24.45 19.91
N VAL A 34 3.23 -23.32 19.41
CA VAL A 34 2.46 -22.34 20.19
C VAL A 34 0.98 -22.56 19.90
N GLU A 35 0.29 -23.18 20.85
CA GLU A 35 -1.15 -23.37 20.83
C GLU A 35 -1.85 -22.12 21.36
N LEU A 36 -2.79 -21.58 20.58
CA LEU A 36 -3.62 -20.44 20.95
C LEU A 36 -5.08 -20.89 21.11
N LEU A 37 -5.65 -20.53 22.26
CA LEU A 37 -7.03 -20.77 22.68
C LEU A 37 -7.80 -19.45 22.81
N VAL A 38 -9.13 -19.50 22.75
CA VAL A 38 -10.02 -18.38 23.12
C VAL A 38 -10.74 -18.73 24.42
N ALA A 39 -10.73 -17.83 25.40
CA ALA A 39 -11.43 -18.02 26.66
C ALA A 39 -12.95 -18.16 26.46
N ASN A 40 -13.58 -19.03 27.24
CA ASN A 40 -15.04 -19.24 27.20
C ASN A 40 -15.78 -17.93 27.47
N GLY A 41 -16.66 -17.54 26.54
CA GLY A 41 -17.45 -16.30 26.62
C GLY A 41 -16.76 -15.03 26.11
N LEU A 42 -15.51 -15.11 25.59
CA LEU A 42 -14.85 -13.95 24.97
C LEU A 42 -15.36 -13.68 23.54
N LEU A 43 -15.96 -14.68 22.88
CA LEU A 43 -16.59 -14.57 21.57
C LEU A 43 -17.92 -15.33 21.56
N ASP A 44 -18.99 -14.67 21.09
CA ASP A 44 -20.30 -15.30 20.87
C ASP A 44 -20.31 -16.23 19.64
N THR A 45 -19.44 -15.95 18.66
CA THR A 45 -19.31 -16.70 17.40
C THR A 45 -17.84 -16.83 17.00
N THR A 46 -17.52 -17.86 16.21
CA THR A 46 -16.20 -17.96 15.58
C THR A 46 -15.92 -16.77 14.67
N THR A 47 -14.64 -16.43 14.53
CA THR A 47 -14.16 -15.28 13.75
C THR A 47 -13.10 -15.71 12.73
N ASP A 48 -13.10 -15.07 11.57
CA ASP A 48 -11.94 -15.06 10.67
C ASP A 48 -11.01 -13.93 11.11
N GLY A 49 -9.70 -14.08 10.89
CA GLY A 49 -8.76 -13.09 11.36
C GLY A 49 -7.31 -13.38 10.97
N ARG A 50 -6.40 -12.65 11.59
CA ARG A 50 -4.98 -12.94 11.57
C ARG A 50 -4.41 -12.83 12.98
N ILE A 51 -3.72 -13.89 13.38
CA ILE A 51 -2.92 -13.92 14.59
C ILE A 51 -1.56 -13.31 14.27
N VAL A 52 -1.11 -12.40 15.13
CA VAL A 52 0.26 -11.91 15.22
C VAL A 52 0.79 -12.33 16.60
N LEU A 53 1.83 -13.14 16.61
CA LEU A 53 2.52 -13.66 17.80
C LEU A 53 3.89 -13.00 17.90
N MET A 54 4.21 -12.43 19.05
CA MET A 54 5.43 -11.66 19.28
C MET A 54 6.27 -12.27 20.42
N PHE A 55 7.57 -12.32 20.20
CA PHE A 55 8.59 -12.66 21.20
C PHE A 55 9.52 -11.46 21.37
N ALA A 56 9.28 -10.65 22.40
CA ALA A 56 10.10 -9.51 22.78
C ALA A 56 11.16 -9.92 23.82
N PRO A 57 12.24 -9.13 24.04
CA PRO A 57 13.18 -9.39 25.12
C PRO A 57 12.48 -9.51 26.49
N ALA A 58 12.98 -10.38 27.36
CA ALA A 58 12.36 -10.61 28.67
C ALA A 58 12.25 -9.32 29.49
N GLY A 59 11.02 -8.95 29.85
CA GLY A 59 10.72 -7.74 30.64
C GLY A 59 10.43 -6.48 29.83
N THR A 60 10.51 -6.53 28.50
CA THR A 60 9.98 -5.50 27.58
C THR A 60 8.50 -5.81 27.27
N ASP A 61 7.66 -4.81 27.01
CA ASP A 61 6.32 -5.04 26.45
C ASP A 61 6.44 -5.30 24.94
N PRO A 62 5.81 -6.34 24.38
CA PRO A 62 5.84 -6.59 22.93
C PRO A 62 5.31 -5.44 22.05
N LEU A 63 4.63 -4.44 22.61
CA LEU A 63 4.18 -3.24 21.92
C LEU A 63 5.07 -2.00 22.15
N ASP A 64 6.09 -2.05 23.02
CA ASP A 64 7.01 -0.91 23.28
C ASP A 64 7.70 -0.44 21.98
N ASP A 65 8.10 -1.41 21.15
CA ASP A 65 8.66 -1.19 19.82
C ASP A 65 8.22 -2.30 18.86
N THR A 66 7.64 -1.90 17.73
CA THR A 66 7.33 -2.80 16.61
C THR A 66 7.87 -2.31 15.28
N ASP A 67 8.67 -1.24 15.24
CA ASP A 67 9.17 -0.61 14.01
C ASP A 67 10.20 -1.49 13.28
N VAL A 68 10.20 -1.44 11.95
CA VAL A 68 11.10 -2.25 11.11
C VAL A 68 12.59 -1.94 11.33
N THR A 69 12.93 -0.72 11.77
CA THR A 69 14.31 -0.25 11.94
C THR A 69 14.92 -0.59 13.30
N SER A 70 14.10 -0.68 14.35
CA SER A 70 14.58 -0.80 15.74
C SER A 70 14.05 -2.02 16.51
N SER A 71 12.90 -2.58 16.11
CA SER A 71 12.22 -3.63 16.86
C SER A 71 13.11 -4.83 17.20
N PRO A 72 13.33 -5.14 18.49
CA PRO A 72 14.07 -6.33 18.88
C PRO A 72 13.25 -7.62 18.68
N ASN A 73 11.94 -7.49 18.48
CA ASN A 73 10.98 -8.58 18.55
C ASN A 73 11.17 -9.60 17.43
N LYS A 74 10.74 -10.84 17.68
CA LYS A 74 10.50 -11.85 16.64
C LYS A 74 8.99 -11.95 16.45
N ILE A 75 8.50 -11.56 15.27
CA ILE A 75 7.09 -11.33 14.98
C ILE A 75 6.62 -12.37 13.96
N PHE A 76 5.53 -13.08 14.25
CA PHE A 76 5.03 -14.20 13.45
C PHE A 76 3.54 -14.06 13.16
N GLY A 77 3.18 -14.06 11.88
CA GLY A 77 1.81 -13.92 11.41
C GLY A 77 1.22 -15.22 10.86
N LYS A 78 -0.05 -15.48 11.17
CA LYS A 78 -0.83 -16.59 10.60
C LYS A 78 -2.31 -16.20 10.42
N ASN A 79 -2.85 -16.42 9.23
CA ASN A 79 -4.29 -16.26 8.99
C ASN A 79 -5.10 -17.38 9.66
N VAL A 80 -6.24 -17.04 10.24
CA VAL A 80 -7.17 -18.01 10.86
C VAL A 80 -8.57 -17.86 10.29
N TYR A 81 -9.27 -19.00 10.19
CA TYR A 81 -10.60 -19.10 9.59
C TYR A 81 -11.51 -19.91 10.51
N GLY A 82 -12.68 -19.35 10.85
CA GLY A 82 -13.62 -19.90 11.83
C GLY A 82 -12.91 -20.34 13.12
N PHE A 83 -12.31 -19.40 13.85
CA PHE A 83 -11.59 -19.63 15.11
C PHE A 83 -12.39 -19.09 16.30
N GLY A 84 -12.42 -19.80 17.43
CA GLY A 84 -13.25 -19.51 18.59
C GLY A 84 -12.96 -20.44 19.76
N SER A 85 -13.79 -20.41 20.81
CA SER A 85 -13.58 -21.17 22.05
C SER A 85 -13.73 -22.69 21.89
N ASP A 86 -14.26 -23.17 20.77
CA ASP A 86 -14.39 -24.58 20.41
C ASP A 86 -13.13 -25.18 19.76
N LYS A 87 -12.13 -24.34 19.43
CA LYS A 87 -11.06 -24.71 18.49
C LYS A 87 -9.73 -24.05 18.83
N ALA A 88 -8.75 -24.86 19.22
CA ALA A 88 -7.36 -24.44 19.31
C ALA A 88 -6.75 -24.17 17.92
N VAL A 89 -5.73 -23.30 17.86
CA VAL A 89 -4.88 -23.13 16.67
C VAL A 89 -3.41 -23.17 17.03
N THR A 90 -2.65 -24.05 16.38
CA THR A 90 -1.19 -24.15 16.56
C THR A 90 -0.47 -23.28 15.53
N LEU A 91 0.49 -22.50 16.00
CA LEU A 91 1.55 -21.88 15.20
C LEU A 91 2.84 -22.69 15.46
N SER A 92 3.45 -23.20 14.39
CA SER A 92 4.65 -24.03 14.44
C SER A 92 5.37 -23.96 13.09
N GLY A 93 6.70 -24.03 13.08
CA GLY A 93 7.48 -23.80 11.87
C GLY A 93 7.18 -22.45 11.22
N GLY A 94 7.24 -22.44 9.89
CA GLY A 94 6.93 -21.30 9.03
C GLY A 94 7.77 -21.30 7.77
N GLY A 95 7.54 -20.34 6.88
CA GLY A 95 8.41 -20.14 5.73
C GLY A 95 7.78 -19.41 4.54
N ASN A 96 8.57 -19.30 3.49
CA ASN A 96 8.36 -18.42 2.35
C ASN A 96 7.23 -18.86 1.40
N ASP A 97 6.90 -20.15 1.38
CA ASP A 97 6.09 -20.77 0.32
C ASP A 97 4.58 -20.69 0.57
N SER A 98 4.15 -20.69 1.84
CA SER A 98 2.76 -20.93 2.23
C SER A 98 2.12 -19.84 3.10
N THR A 99 2.63 -18.60 3.02
CA THR A 99 2.30 -17.46 3.92
C THR A 99 0.81 -17.09 4.05
N ALA A 100 -0.04 -17.58 3.14
CA ALA A 100 -1.49 -17.40 3.21
C ALA A 100 -2.19 -18.28 4.25
N THR A 101 -1.59 -19.41 4.66
CA THR A 101 -2.17 -20.43 5.56
C THR A 101 -1.18 -20.99 6.59
N GLY A 102 0.12 -21.01 6.27
CA GLY A 102 1.21 -21.30 7.20
C GLY A 102 1.57 -20.10 8.09
N VAL A 103 2.62 -20.26 8.88
CA VAL A 103 3.26 -19.15 9.61
C VAL A 103 4.25 -18.45 8.66
N PHE A 104 4.29 -17.12 8.71
CA PHE A 104 5.39 -16.32 8.17
C PHE A 104 5.93 -15.41 9.27
N GLY A 105 7.25 -15.23 9.35
CA GLY A 105 7.90 -14.48 10.42
C GLY A 105 8.95 -13.48 9.96
N TRP A 106 9.22 -12.51 10.84
CA TRP A 106 10.25 -11.48 10.68
C TRP A 106 10.99 -11.27 12.02
N PRO A 107 12.32 -11.04 12.01
CA PRO A 107 13.24 -11.20 10.87
C PRO A 107 13.45 -12.67 10.47
N ASN A 108 12.94 -13.63 11.25
CA ASN A 108 13.15 -15.07 11.04
C ASN A 108 11.88 -15.70 10.41
N PRO A 109 11.93 -16.29 9.20
CA PRO A 109 10.73 -16.79 8.51
C PRO A 109 9.96 -17.95 9.18
N SER A 110 10.58 -18.63 10.15
CA SER A 110 10.02 -19.79 10.87
C SER A 110 10.22 -19.65 12.38
N LEU A 111 9.25 -20.12 13.17
CA LEU A 111 9.34 -20.23 14.63
C LEU A 111 10.52 -21.11 15.08
N ASP A 112 10.88 -22.11 14.27
CA ASP A 112 11.95 -23.05 14.56
C ASP A 112 13.35 -22.40 14.57
N ASN A 113 13.42 -21.13 14.15
CA ASN A 113 14.59 -20.26 14.15
C ASN A 113 14.60 -19.24 15.28
N ILE A 114 13.73 -19.35 16.30
CA ILE A 114 13.89 -18.57 17.55
C ILE A 114 15.05 -19.17 18.37
N ASP A 115 16.00 -18.31 18.75
CA ASP A 115 17.14 -18.70 19.59
C ASP A 115 16.71 -19.10 21.02
N PRO A 116 17.46 -19.98 21.71
CA PRO A 116 17.17 -20.31 23.11
C PRO A 116 17.39 -19.10 24.02
N GLY A 117 16.39 -18.76 24.82
CA GLY A 117 16.39 -17.57 25.67
C GLY A 117 15.05 -17.35 26.37
N THR A 118 14.95 -16.35 27.24
CA THR A 118 13.66 -15.93 27.83
C THR A 118 13.14 -14.71 27.10
N TYR A 119 11.83 -14.73 26.81
CA TYR A 119 11.13 -13.71 26.05
C TYR A 119 9.85 -13.28 26.77
N SER A 120 9.48 -12.01 26.63
CA SER A 120 8.10 -11.54 26.82
C SER A 120 7.29 -11.99 25.60
N VAL A 121 6.34 -12.90 25.79
CA VAL A 121 5.54 -13.48 24.69
C VAL A 121 4.09 -13.03 24.80
N GLN A 122 3.52 -12.57 23.69
CA GLN A 122 2.12 -12.17 23.60
C GLN A 122 1.57 -12.46 22.20
N ALA A 123 0.27 -12.75 22.10
CA ALA A 123 -0.42 -12.85 20.82
C ALA A 123 -1.60 -11.88 20.73
N PHE A 124 -1.82 -11.40 19.51
CA PHE A 124 -2.91 -10.53 19.09
C PHE A 124 -3.68 -11.21 17.97
N LEU A 125 -5.00 -11.07 17.93
CA LEU A 125 -5.85 -11.53 16.84
C LEU A 125 -6.65 -10.35 16.29
N THR A 126 -6.19 -9.86 15.15
CA THR A 126 -6.91 -8.89 14.32
C THR A 126 -8.08 -9.61 13.65
N ARG A 127 -9.31 -9.30 14.08
CA ARG A 127 -10.54 -9.87 13.50
C ARG A 127 -10.80 -9.31 12.10
N TYR A 128 -11.41 -10.12 11.23
CA TYR A 128 -11.80 -9.74 9.88
C TYR A 128 -13.30 -9.90 9.64
N GLU A 129 -13.87 -8.95 8.90
CA GLU A 129 -15.23 -8.93 8.42
C GLU A 129 -15.25 -9.26 6.93
N THR A 130 -16.13 -10.18 6.51
CA THR A 130 -16.29 -10.52 5.08
C THR A 130 -17.41 -9.68 4.47
N VAL A 131 -17.03 -8.79 3.55
CA VAL A 131 -17.95 -7.90 2.83
C VAL A 131 -18.08 -8.29 1.35
N THR A 132 -19.16 -7.86 0.71
CA THR A 132 -19.35 -7.97 -0.74
C THR A 132 -19.42 -6.56 -1.33
N ARG A 133 -18.41 -6.19 -2.13
CA ARG A 133 -18.36 -4.90 -2.82
C ARG A 133 -19.43 -4.79 -3.91
N SER A 134 -19.77 -3.57 -4.30
CA SER A 134 -20.80 -3.29 -5.32
C SER A 134 -20.51 -3.84 -6.72
N ASP A 135 -19.27 -4.25 -7.01
CA ASP A 135 -18.87 -4.91 -8.25
C ASP A 135 -18.91 -6.45 -8.18
N GLY A 136 -19.36 -7.00 -7.04
CA GLY A 136 -19.46 -8.43 -6.77
C GLY A 136 -18.23 -9.07 -6.13
N SER A 137 -17.13 -8.33 -5.95
CA SER A 137 -15.93 -8.83 -5.26
C SER A 137 -16.21 -9.09 -3.77
N LYS A 138 -15.84 -10.28 -3.28
CA LYS A 138 -15.87 -10.63 -1.85
C LYS A 138 -14.48 -10.58 -1.26
N VAL A 139 -14.31 -9.88 -0.14
CA VAL A 139 -13.04 -9.71 0.58
C VAL A 139 -13.25 -9.80 2.08
N SER A 140 -12.24 -10.31 2.80
CA SER A 140 -12.22 -10.43 4.26
C SER A 140 -11.10 -9.52 4.80
N LEU A 141 -11.50 -8.47 5.51
CA LEU A 141 -10.65 -7.33 5.90
C LEU A 141 -11.00 -6.86 7.31
N ARG A 142 -10.09 -6.15 7.98
CA ARG A 142 -10.47 -5.30 9.13
C ARG A 142 -11.03 -3.99 8.58
N PHE A 143 -12.02 -3.44 9.28
CA PHE A 143 -12.41 -2.05 9.12
C PHE A 143 -11.89 -1.26 10.33
N PRO A 144 -11.13 -0.17 10.13
CA PRO A 144 -10.62 0.65 11.24
C PRO A 144 -11.75 1.22 12.10
N CYS A 145 -11.52 1.32 13.41
CA CYS A 145 -12.52 1.72 14.40
C CYS A 145 -12.51 3.23 14.70
N GLY A 146 -11.82 4.02 13.85
CA GLY A 146 -11.35 5.37 14.17
C GLY A 146 -9.99 5.42 14.85
N ASP A 147 -9.41 4.25 15.13
CA ASP A 147 -8.22 3.95 15.92
C ASP A 147 -6.87 4.26 15.25
N GLY A 148 -6.84 5.03 14.15
CA GLY A 148 -5.63 5.21 13.34
C GLY A 148 -5.20 3.97 12.55
N ALA A 149 -5.96 2.88 12.61
CA ALA A 149 -5.71 1.61 11.91
C ALA A 149 -4.34 0.92 12.15
N PRO A 150 -3.79 0.87 13.39
CA PRO A 150 -2.46 0.30 13.66
C PRO A 150 -2.30 -1.15 13.18
N ASN A 151 -1.11 -1.50 12.74
CA ASN A 151 -0.69 -2.83 12.24
C ASN A 151 -1.10 -4.01 13.16
N VAL A 152 -1.06 -3.80 14.47
CA VAL A 152 -1.42 -4.76 15.52
C VAL A 152 -2.22 -4.05 16.64
N ASN A 153 -2.89 -4.82 17.49
CA ASN A 153 -3.62 -4.33 18.68
C ASN A 153 -4.62 -3.18 18.41
N GLY A 154 -5.25 -3.14 17.23
CA GLY A 154 -6.35 -2.22 16.95
C GLY A 154 -7.56 -2.48 17.84
N PHE A 155 -8.46 -1.49 17.98
CA PHE A 155 -9.65 -1.67 18.81
C PHE A 155 -10.49 -2.85 18.33
N GLY A 156 -10.98 -3.65 19.27
CA GLY A 156 -11.67 -4.90 18.99
C GLY A 156 -10.76 -6.07 18.58
N SER A 157 -9.43 -5.99 18.69
CA SER A 157 -8.54 -7.16 18.59
C SER A 157 -8.70 -8.06 19.82
N LEU A 158 -8.51 -9.38 19.67
CA LEU A 158 -8.38 -10.28 20.83
C LEU A 158 -6.91 -10.29 21.28
N VAL A 159 -6.66 -10.30 22.59
CA VAL A 159 -5.30 -10.25 23.16
C VAL A 159 -5.07 -11.32 24.22
N THR A 160 -3.83 -11.81 24.31
CA THR A 160 -3.34 -12.61 25.45
C THR A 160 -2.67 -11.69 26.49
N PRO A 161 -2.46 -12.17 27.73
CA PRO A 161 -1.51 -11.53 28.64
C PRO A 161 -0.09 -11.62 28.09
N VAL A 162 0.77 -10.65 28.41
CA VAL A 162 2.23 -10.78 28.25
C VAL A 162 2.71 -11.86 29.22
N THR A 163 3.41 -12.87 28.70
CA THR A 163 3.86 -14.03 29.47
C THR A 163 5.36 -14.21 29.29
N ASN A 164 6.14 -14.24 30.38
CA ASN A 164 7.57 -14.54 30.30
C ASN A 164 7.78 -16.04 30.06
N ILE A 165 8.39 -16.42 28.94
CA ILE A 165 8.60 -17.82 28.55
C ILE A 165 10.05 -18.05 28.15
N THR A 166 10.65 -19.11 28.68
CA THR A 166 11.97 -19.59 28.23
C THR A 166 11.81 -20.60 27.09
N ILE A 167 12.45 -20.31 25.96
CA ILE A 167 12.59 -21.20 24.79
C ILE A 167 13.80 -22.10 25.00
N SER A 168 13.59 -23.41 24.95
CA SER A 168 14.56 -24.43 25.38
C SER A 168 15.65 -24.77 24.35
N GLY A 169 15.47 -24.39 23.08
CA GLY A 169 16.28 -24.92 21.97
C GLY A 169 15.95 -26.37 21.57
N SER A 170 14.81 -26.91 22.04
CA SER A 170 14.37 -28.28 21.78
C SER A 170 12.88 -28.33 21.37
N GLN A 171 12.29 -29.52 21.28
CA GLN A 171 10.84 -29.65 21.07
C GLN A 171 10.10 -29.12 22.30
N GLN A 172 9.23 -28.14 22.09
CA GLN A 172 8.52 -27.43 23.16
C GLN A 172 7.10 -27.10 22.73
N ALA A 173 6.15 -27.29 23.65
CA ALA A 173 4.78 -26.80 23.51
C ALA A 173 4.59 -25.60 24.44
N ILE A 174 3.97 -24.54 23.93
CA ILE A 174 3.50 -23.37 24.67
C ILE A 174 1.99 -23.30 24.47
N GLN A 175 1.25 -22.99 25.52
CA GLN A 175 -0.17 -22.67 25.42
C GLN A 175 -0.40 -21.22 25.86
N LEU A 176 -1.12 -20.46 25.05
CA LEU A 176 -1.54 -19.09 25.32
C LEU A 176 -3.06 -19.00 25.11
N THR A 177 -3.73 -18.16 25.90
CA THR A 177 -5.19 -17.98 25.81
C THR A 177 -5.52 -16.51 25.59
N PHE A 178 -6.24 -16.20 24.51
CA PHE A 178 -6.90 -14.92 24.33
C PHE A 178 -7.98 -14.80 25.40
N ASN A 179 -7.82 -13.84 26.31
CA ASN A 179 -8.69 -13.66 27.48
C ASN A 179 -9.23 -12.23 27.64
N ASN A 180 -8.81 -11.29 26.78
CA ASN A 180 -9.31 -9.93 26.74
C ASN A 180 -9.49 -9.45 25.28
N ILE A 181 -10.22 -8.34 25.11
CA ILE A 181 -10.39 -7.63 23.84
C ILE A 181 -9.89 -6.20 24.02
N THR A 182 -9.16 -5.67 23.04
CA THR A 182 -8.73 -4.27 23.02
C THR A 182 -9.96 -3.36 23.00
N GLU A 183 -10.15 -2.54 24.03
CA GLU A 183 -11.37 -1.74 24.20
C GLU A 183 -11.53 -0.67 23.10
N VAL A 184 -12.78 -0.29 22.84
CA VAL A 184 -13.11 0.89 22.03
C VAL A 184 -13.43 2.03 23.00
N PRO A 185 -12.73 3.17 22.97
CA PRO A 185 -13.02 4.31 23.84
C PRO A 185 -14.46 4.83 23.65
N GLU A 186 -15.10 5.26 24.74
CA GLU A 186 -16.37 5.97 24.68
C GLU A 186 -16.15 7.39 24.14
N PHE A 187 -16.37 7.55 22.83
CA PHE A 187 -16.31 8.85 22.17
C PHE A 187 -17.41 9.81 22.68
N ASN A 188 -17.03 11.03 23.05
CA ASN A 188 -17.89 12.03 23.69
C ASN A 188 -18.60 13.01 22.73
N GLY A 189 -18.27 12.96 21.43
CA GLY A 189 -18.85 13.83 20.40
C GLY A 189 -20.34 13.60 20.12
N LYS A 190 -20.97 14.62 19.53
CA LYS A 190 -22.44 14.66 19.29
C LYS A 190 -22.87 13.96 18.01
N GLU A 191 -21.97 13.78 17.04
CA GLU A 191 -22.29 13.16 15.75
C GLU A 191 -22.06 11.64 15.76
N ILE A 192 -23.11 10.87 15.47
CA ILE A 192 -23.10 9.46 15.04
C ILE A 192 -22.11 8.55 15.82
N GLY A 193 -22.51 8.15 17.03
CA GLY A 193 -21.77 7.22 17.89
C GLY A 193 -21.43 5.86 17.26
N GLY A 194 -20.38 5.22 17.78
CA GLY A 194 -19.91 3.88 17.37
C GLY A 194 -18.49 3.85 16.79
N CYS A 195 -18.07 2.66 16.35
CA CYS A 195 -16.71 2.30 15.90
C CYS A 195 -16.31 2.95 14.55
N ASN A 196 -16.19 4.27 14.51
CA ASN A 196 -15.83 5.09 13.34
C ASN A 196 -15.16 6.40 13.79
N GLN A 197 -14.13 6.89 13.09
CA GLN A 197 -13.40 8.13 13.40
C GLN A 197 -14.31 9.36 13.57
N GLY A 198 -13.87 10.37 14.33
CA GLY A 198 -14.36 11.75 14.24
C GLY A 198 -15.36 12.20 15.31
N ASN A 199 -15.51 11.46 16.41
CA ASN A 199 -16.54 11.72 17.44
C ASN A 199 -15.98 12.43 18.67
N TYR A 200 -15.32 13.57 18.46
CA TYR A 200 -14.78 14.39 19.55
C TYR A 200 -15.76 15.53 19.89
N GLU A 201 -15.53 16.22 21.00
CA GLU A 201 -16.34 17.39 21.36
C GLU A 201 -15.86 18.66 20.66
N ASP A 202 -16.78 19.30 19.93
CA ASP A 202 -16.63 20.64 19.36
C ASP A 202 -16.17 21.67 20.42
N THR A 203 -15.15 22.46 20.08
CA THR A 203 -14.82 23.70 20.80
C THR A 203 -15.45 24.91 20.10
N GLU A 204 -15.13 26.15 20.49
CA GLU A 204 -15.59 27.35 19.76
C GLU A 204 -15.09 27.36 18.31
N LEU A 205 -13.79 27.15 18.11
CA LEU A 205 -13.08 27.33 16.83
C LEU A 205 -12.56 26.03 16.19
N LEU A 206 -12.70 24.87 16.82
CA LEU A 206 -12.49 23.56 16.19
C LEU A 206 -13.78 22.76 16.21
N LYS A 207 -14.17 22.24 15.04
CA LYS A 207 -15.38 21.43 14.82
C LYS A 207 -15.03 20.05 14.27
N HIS A 208 -15.78 19.02 14.66
CA HIS A 208 -15.59 17.66 14.17
C HIS A 208 -16.83 17.21 13.41
N ILE A 209 -16.78 17.28 12.08
CA ILE A 209 -17.92 16.90 11.22
C ILE A 209 -17.76 15.49 10.64
N LYS A 210 -18.88 14.78 10.51
CA LYS A 210 -18.93 13.38 10.09
C LYS A 210 -20.22 13.04 9.35
N ILE A 211 -20.11 12.73 8.06
CA ILE A 211 -21.24 12.30 7.23
C ILE A 211 -21.14 10.83 6.83
N ARG A 212 -22.30 10.18 6.71
CA ARG A 212 -22.41 8.84 6.11
C ARG A 212 -22.31 8.97 4.59
N SER A 213 -21.16 8.62 4.01
CA SER A 213 -20.97 8.62 2.56
C SER A 213 -21.91 7.62 1.89
N LYS A 214 -22.75 8.08 0.95
CA LYS A 214 -23.64 7.20 0.20
C LYS A 214 -22.84 6.43 -0.85
N LYS A 215 -21.81 7.06 -1.43
CA LYS A 215 -20.93 6.43 -2.43
C LYS A 215 -20.11 5.28 -1.84
N LEU A 216 -19.40 5.51 -0.72
CA LEU A 216 -18.61 4.48 -0.04
C LEU A 216 -19.50 3.41 0.59
N SER A 217 -20.62 3.78 1.24
CA SER A 217 -21.52 2.78 1.82
C SER A 217 -22.10 1.85 0.75
N LYS A 218 -22.46 2.39 -0.42
CA LYS A 218 -22.87 1.59 -1.58
C LYS A 218 -21.74 0.69 -2.08
N PHE A 219 -20.51 1.19 -2.18
CA PHE A 219 -19.38 0.41 -2.66
C PHE A 219 -19.03 -0.76 -1.74
N TRP A 220 -19.01 -0.54 -0.42
CA TRP A 220 -18.61 -1.54 0.57
C TRP A 220 -19.74 -2.48 1.03
N GLY A 221 -21.01 -2.14 0.78
CA GLY A 221 -22.16 -2.94 1.20
C GLY A 221 -22.49 -2.84 2.70
N ARG A 222 -21.86 -1.90 3.40
CA ARG A 222 -22.01 -1.59 4.83
C ARG A 222 -22.05 -0.07 5.02
N ASP A 223 -22.33 0.39 6.23
CA ASP A 223 -22.22 1.81 6.56
C ASP A 223 -20.75 2.25 6.59
N MET A 224 -20.47 3.37 5.90
CA MET A 224 -19.15 3.99 5.77
C MET A 224 -19.26 5.51 5.94
N TYR A 225 -18.29 6.10 6.65
CA TYR A 225 -18.30 7.49 7.06
C TYR A 225 -17.06 8.24 6.56
N VAL A 226 -17.21 9.53 6.30
CA VAL A 226 -16.12 10.47 6.02
C VAL A 226 -16.31 11.74 6.85
N GLY A 227 -15.23 12.37 7.26
CA GLY A 227 -15.29 13.50 8.19
C GLY A 227 -13.99 14.30 8.23
N ALA A 228 -14.09 15.52 8.76
CA ALA A 228 -13.01 16.51 8.77
C ALA A 228 -13.01 17.30 10.08
N ASN A 229 -11.80 17.71 10.49
CA ASN A 229 -11.57 18.49 11.70
C ASN A 229 -11.37 19.95 11.25
N ILE A 230 -12.39 20.79 11.41
CA ILE A 230 -12.48 22.13 10.80
C ILE A 230 -12.01 23.18 11.79
N VAL A 231 -10.89 23.84 11.47
CA VAL A 231 -10.40 25.01 12.21
C VAL A 231 -11.04 26.26 11.62
N LEU A 232 -11.78 27.00 12.46
CA LEU A 232 -12.46 28.24 12.10
C LEU A 232 -11.56 29.45 12.38
N PRO A 233 -11.56 30.50 11.54
CA PRO A 233 -10.74 31.69 11.75
C PRO A 233 -11.23 32.50 12.97
N ALA A 234 -10.33 33.25 13.60
CA ALA A 234 -10.68 34.17 14.69
C ALA A 234 -11.81 35.14 14.27
N GLY A 235 -12.81 35.29 15.14
CA GLY A 235 -13.98 36.12 14.86
C GLY A 235 -14.99 35.52 13.87
N TYR A 236 -14.87 34.24 13.51
CA TYR A 236 -15.90 33.55 12.71
C TYR A 236 -17.28 33.67 13.34
N ASN A 237 -18.28 34.07 12.55
CA ASN A 237 -19.66 34.21 12.99
C ASN A 237 -20.60 33.42 12.08
N ALA A 238 -21.19 32.34 12.60
CA ALA A 238 -22.15 31.51 11.88
C ALA A 238 -23.43 32.27 11.45
N ASN A 239 -23.70 33.45 12.01
CA ASN A 239 -24.82 34.32 11.62
C ASN A 239 -24.44 35.36 10.54
N ASP A 240 -23.15 35.52 10.20
CA ASP A 240 -22.74 36.43 9.14
C ASP A 240 -22.93 35.80 7.76
N THR A 241 -24.11 36.03 7.19
CA THR A 241 -24.48 35.53 5.86
C THR A 241 -23.74 36.23 4.71
N LYS A 242 -22.87 37.23 4.95
CA LYS A 242 -22.12 37.96 3.92
C LYS A 242 -20.66 37.53 3.78
N THR A 243 -19.93 37.41 4.89
CA THR A 243 -18.51 37.05 4.85
C THR A 243 -18.31 35.63 4.30
N ARG A 244 -17.29 35.43 3.47
CA ARG A 244 -16.93 34.11 2.93
C ARG A 244 -15.43 33.90 3.02
N TYR A 245 -15.03 32.68 3.37
CA TYR A 245 -13.64 32.34 3.66
C TYR A 245 -13.04 31.41 2.58
N PRO A 246 -11.79 31.64 2.13
CA PRO A 246 -11.04 30.61 1.43
C PRO A 246 -10.71 29.46 2.38
N VAL A 247 -10.44 28.27 1.85
CA VAL A 247 -10.21 27.06 2.63
C VAL A 247 -8.95 26.35 2.15
N ILE A 248 -8.09 25.98 3.11
CA ILE A 248 -6.98 25.05 2.90
C ILE A 248 -7.47 23.66 3.30
N TYR A 249 -7.49 22.75 2.33
CA TYR A 249 -7.80 21.34 2.49
C TYR A 249 -6.51 20.64 2.88
N HIS A 250 -6.28 20.61 4.20
CA HIS A 250 -5.10 20.04 4.80
C HIS A 250 -5.14 18.51 4.72
N GLN A 251 -4.56 17.96 3.65
CA GLN A 251 -4.30 16.53 3.50
C GLN A 251 -3.15 16.19 4.42
N ASN A 252 -3.53 15.96 5.67
CA ASN A 252 -2.67 15.49 6.70
C ASN A 252 -3.26 14.19 7.25
N HIS A 253 -2.40 13.58 8.02
CA HIS A 253 -2.44 12.29 8.62
C HIS A 253 -3.58 12.24 9.74
N TRP A 254 -3.72 11.19 10.58
CA TRP A 254 -4.61 11.02 11.75
C TRP A 254 -4.55 12.19 12.73
N ALA A 255 -5.31 13.24 12.41
CA ALA A 255 -5.46 14.39 13.29
C ALA A 255 -6.10 14.06 14.66
N ASP A 256 -6.57 12.83 14.91
CA ASP A 256 -7.31 12.47 16.13
C ASP A 256 -8.41 13.51 16.44
N GLY A 257 -8.42 14.12 17.63
CA GLY A 257 -9.29 15.24 18.00
C GLY A 257 -8.75 16.63 17.62
N PHE A 258 -7.60 16.75 16.98
CA PHE A 258 -6.89 18.01 16.69
C PHE A 258 -7.22 18.59 15.30
N GLY A 259 -6.89 19.86 15.09
CA GLY A 259 -7.04 20.54 13.79
C GLY A 259 -5.76 20.56 12.96
N ALA A 260 -5.82 21.25 11.82
CA ALA A 260 -4.66 21.49 10.95
C ALA A 260 -3.52 22.18 11.72
N TYR A 261 -2.27 21.93 11.29
CA TYR A 261 -1.06 22.52 11.88
C TYR A 261 -0.96 22.39 13.40
N ASN A 262 -1.36 21.24 13.94
CA ASN A 262 -1.46 20.94 15.37
C ASN A 262 -2.39 21.87 16.18
N TYR A 263 -3.39 22.50 15.57
CA TYR A 263 -4.40 23.26 16.33
C TYR A 263 -5.06 22.37 17.42
N GLY A 264 -5.08 22.84 18.67
CA GLY A 264 -5.53 22.10 19.86
C GLY A 264 -4.47 21.19 20.50
N LYS A 265 -3.33 20.96 19.85
CA LYS A 265 -2.18 20.16 20.33
C LYS A 265 -0.96 21.03 20.62
N ASP A 266 -0.72 22.04 19.77
CA ASP A 266 0.27 23.09 20.00
C ASP A 266 -0.41 24.30 20.64
N GLU A 267 -0.13 24.55 21.92
CA GLU A 267 -0.69 25.68 22.66
C GLU A 267 -0.30 27.03 22.06
N THR A 268 0.88 27.13 21.45
CA THR A 268 1.41 28.37 20.88
C THR A 268 0.62 28.74 19.63
N PHE A 269 0.58 27.85 18.64
CA PHE A 269 -0.21 28.04 17.41
C PHE A 269 -1.70 28.27 17.72
N THR A 270 -2.28 27.48 18.62
CA THR A 270 -3.69 27.61 19.04
C THR A 270 -3.98 28.97 19.69
N SER A 271 -3.15 29.38 20.65
CA SER A 271 -3.28 30.67 21.35
C SER A 271 -3.07 31.87 20.42
N ILE A 272 -2.35 31.68 19.32
CA ILE A 272 -2.06 32.70 18.32
C ILE A 272 -3.19 32.82 17.29
N TRP A 273 -3.59 31.68 16.71
CA TRP A 273 -4.70 31.58 15.76
C TRP A 273 -5.99 32.17 16.35
N ASN A 274 -6.31 31.83 17.61
CA ASN A 274 -7.53 32.30 18.28
C ASN A 274 -7.59 33.81 18.51
N LYS A 275 -6.45 34.50 18.46
CA LYS A 275 -6.37 35.97 18.57
C LYS A 275 -6.36 36.67 17.20
N GLY A 276 -6.29 35.93 16.10
CA GLY A 276 -6.06 36.48 14.76
C GLY A 276 -4.66 37.09 14.61
N ILE A 277 -3.66 36.53 15.31
CA ILE A 277 -2.25 36.94 15.28
C ILE A 277 -1.44 35.84 14.53
N ILE A 278 -0.23 36.15 14.07
CA ILE A 278 0.54 35.39 13.07
C ILE A 278 2.02 35.15 13.55
N PRO A 279 2.29 34.27 14.55
CA PRO A 279 3.55 33.46 14.52
C PRO A 279 3.54 31.94 14.91
N ALA A 280 4.57 31.19 14.46
CA ALA A 280 5.04 29.76 14.56
C ALA A 280 4.46 28.72 15.60
N THR A 281 4.41 27.35 15.50
CA THR A 281 4.75 26.24 14.52
C THR A 281 3.81 24.98 14.70
N GLY A 282 4.07 23.78 14.09
CA GLY A 282 3.59 22.43 14.58
C GLY A 282 3.14 21.33 13.55
N SER A 283 3.27 19.99 13.81
CA SER A 283 2.81 18.84 12.90
C SER A 283 2.63 17.34 13.44
N LYS A 284 2.10 16.38 12.57
CA LYS A 284 1.95 14.83 12.53
C LYS A 284 1.06 14.02 13.55
N PRO A 285 0.55 12.72 13.37
CA PRO A 285 0.65 11.56 12.37
C PRO A 285 -0.73 11.03 11.76
N GLU A 286 -1.01 9.74 11.27
CA GLU A 286 -1.54 9.02 9.95
C GLU A 286 -3.03 8.80 9.32
N ARG A 287 -3.42 9.21 8.07
CA ARG A 287 -4.82 9.13 7.44
C ARG A 287 -4.91 8.45 6.01
N PRO A 288 -6.11 8.16 5.41
CA PRO A 288 -6.24 7.40 4.14
C PRO A 288 -6.55 8.19 2.84
N TYR A 289 -5.86 7.78 1.76
CA TYR A 289 -5.87 8.32 0.38
C TYR A 289 -7.19 8.88 -0.18
N ALA A 290 -7.19 10.20 -0.40
CA ALA A 290 -8.30 11.00 -0.91
C ALA A 290 -8.62 10.87 -2.43
N VAL A 291 -8.53 9.67 -3.02
CA VAL A 291 -8.77 9.42 -4.47
C VAL A 291 -9.67 8.21 -4.73
N ASN A 292 -10.22 8.08 -5.93
CA ASN A 292 -10.97 6.89 -6.36
C ASN A 292 -10.03 5.75 -6.73
N THR A 293 -10.19 4.57 -6.12
CA THR A 293 -9.37 3.38 -6.41
C THR A 293 -10.23 2.13 -6.56
N ALA A 294 -9.76 1.18 -7.38
CA ALA A 294 -10.50 -0.05 -7.65
C ALA A 294 -10.65 -0.98 -6.42
N ASN A 295 -9.77 -0.83 -5.41
CA ASN A 295 -9.77 -1.67 -4.21
C ASN A 295 -10.42 -1.01 -2.99
N LEU A 296 -10.25 0.31 -2.82
CA LEU A 296 -10.74 1.06 -1.65
C LEU A 296 -12.09 1.73 -1.91
N GLY A 297 -12.44 1.96 -3.17
CA GLY A 297 -13.72 2.52 -3.58
C GLY A 297 -13.66 4.00 -4.00
N PRO A 298 -14.84 4.63 -4.13
CA PRO A 298 -14.97 6.02 -4.57
C PRO A 298 -14.64 7.05 -3.46
N TYR A 299 -13.45 6.98 -2.85
CA TYR A 299 -13.05 7.89 -1.77
C TYR A 299 -12.93 9.33 -2.26
N GLY A 300 -12.20 9.57 -3.36
CA GLY A 300 -12.10 10.89 -3.97
C GLY A 300 -13.47 11.45 -4.39
N ASP A 301 -14.38 10.61 -4.88
CA ASP A 301 -15.75 10.97 -5.25
C ASP A 301 -16.65 11.26 -4.04
N ALA A 302 -16.40 10.63 -2.89
CA ALA A 302 -17.12 10.86 -1.63
C ALA A 302 -16.62 12.14 -0.92
N LEU A 303 -15.30 12.36 -0.89
CA LEU A 303 -14.73 13.59 -0.34
C LEU A 303 -15.12 14.80 -1.18
N ASN A 304 -14.95 14.74 -2.50
CA ASN A 304 -15.16 15.88 -3.38
C ASN A 304 -16.62 16.17 -3.75
N ASP A 305 -17.48 15.15 -3.82
CA ASP A 305 -18.89 15.36 -4.22
C ASP A 305 -19.92 15.01 -3.10
N GLU A 306 -19.49 14.63 -1.88
CA GLU A 306 -20.38 14.51 -0.71
C GLU A 306 -19.90 15.34 0.49
N LEU A 307 -18.66 15.18 0.96
CA LEU A 307 -18.14 15.90 2.15
C LEU A 307 -17.85 17.37 1.88
N LEU A 308 -17.20 17.70 0.76
CA LEU A 308 -16.93 19.07 0.37
C LEU A 308 -18.23 19.91 0.29
N PRO A 309 -19.28 19.51 -0.46
CA PRO A 309 -20.55 20.24 -0.46
C PRO A 309 -21.20 20.46 0.92
N TYR A 310 -20.98 19.54 1.88
CA TYR A 310 -21.44 19.70 3.27
C TYR A 310 -20.61 20.77 4.01
N ILE A 311 -19.28 20.73 3.93
CA ILE A 311 -18.39 21.79 4.45
C ILE A 311 -18.78 23.16 3.88
N GLU A 312 -19.03 23.23 2.57
CA GLU A 312 -19.42 24.47 1.90
C GLU A 312 -20.81 24.98 2.29
N GLN A 313 -21.68 24.12 2.86
CA GLN A 313 -22.98 24.49 3.39
C GLN A 313 -22.88 25.10 4.79
N GLU A 314 -22.16 24.43 5.70
CA GLU A 314 -22.12 24.81 7.12
C GLU A 314 -21.11 25.95 7.44
N PHE A 315 -20.01 26.06 6.69
CA PHE A 315 -18.85 26.90 7.08
C PHE A 315 -18.59 28.15 6.23
N HIS A 316 -19.62 28.68 5.54
CA HIS A 316 -19.54 29.95 4.80
C HIS A 316 -18.30 30.06 3.86
N THR A 317 -17.99 29.00 3.11
CA THR A 317 -16.79 28.96 2.28
C THR A 317 -16.96 29.68 0.93
N ILE A 318 -15.85 30.10 0.32
CA ILE A 318 -15.82 30.55 -1.08
C ILE A 318 -15.83 29.32 -2.00
N ARG A 319 -16.96 29.07 -2.65
CA ARG A 319 -17.20 27.87 -3.49
C ARG A 319 -16.57 27.96 -4.89
N SER A 320 -15.29 28.30 -4.98
CA SER A 320 -14.57 28.54 -6.24
C SER A 320 -13.12 28.06 -6.18
N PRO A 321 -12.53 27.49 -7.27
CA PRO A 321 -11.21 26.86 -7.18
C PRO A 321 -10.08 27.76 -6.69
N TYR A 322 -10.04 29.03 -7.08
CA TYR A 322 -9.03 29.99 -6.61
C TYR A 322 -8.98 30.16 -5.08
N ALA A 323 -10.02 29.72 -4.37
CA ALA A 323 -10.14 29.80 -2.91
C ALA A 323 -10.19 28.42 -2.22
N ARG A 324 -9.91 27.32 -2.95
CA ARG A 324 -9.75 25.98 -2.41
C ARG A 324 -8.33 25.49 -2.64
N ILE A 325 -7.49 25.55 -1.61
CA ILE A 325 -6.07 25.20 -1.69
C ILE A 325 -5.87 23.80 -1.12
N GLN A 326 -4.99 23.00 -1.71
CA GLN A 326 -4.59 21.69 -1.19
C GLN A 326 -3.20 21.82 -0.57
N ASP A 327 -2.96 21.21 0.59
CA ASP A 327 -1.60 21.08 1.14
C ASP A 327 -1.44 19.79 1.93
N GLY A 328 -0.20 19.41 2.23
CA GLY A 328 0.07 18.14 2.91
C GLY A 328 1.54 17.74 2.89
N GLY A 329 1.87 16.76 3.74
CA GLY A 329 3.19 16.12 3.82
C GLY A 329 3.11 14.62 3.51
N SER A 330 4.16 14.01 2.95
CA SER A 330 4.24 12.55 2.72
C SER A 330 3.05 12.00 1.90
N THR A 331 2.35 10.98 2.40
CA THR A 331 1.09 10.47 1.84
C THR A 331 0.06 11.59 1.62
N GLY A 332 -0.17 12.46 2.61
CA GLY A 332 -1.03 13.63 2.43
C GLY A 332 -0.48 14.65 1.42
N GLY A 333 0.85 14.73 1.30
CA GLY A 333 1.55 15.48 0.25
C GLY A 333 1.18 14.96 -1.15
N TRP A 334 1.14 13.64 -1.35
CA TRP A 334 0.69 13.03 -2.60
C TRP A 334 -0.80 13.24 -2.84
N GLU A 335 -1.65 13.07 -1.81
CA GLU A 335 -3.10 13.31 -1.89
C GLU A 335 -3.44 14.75 -2.32
N SER A 336 -2.68 15.72 -1.81
CA SER A 336 -2.80 17.15 -2.10
C SER A 336 -2.58 17.45 -3.59
N ILE A 337 -1.46 17.00 -4.16
CA ILE A 337 -1.17 17.18 -5.60
C ILE A 337 -2.05 16.30 -6.48
N ALA A 338 -2.36 15.08 -6.07
CA ALA A 338 -3.29 14.20 -6.78
C ALA A 338 -4.68 14.84 -6.90
N ASN A 339 -5.20 15.48 -5.84
CA ASN A 339 -6.49 16.17 -5.91
C ASN A 339 -6.47 17.37 -6.87
N VAL A 340 -5.36 18.12 -6.99
CA VAL A 340 -5.27 19.20 -7.99
C VAL A 340 -5.12 18.65 -9.41
N ILE A 341 -4.32 17.60 -9.62
CA ILE A 341 -4.14 16.94 -10.93
C ILE A 341 -5.45 16.31 -11.42
N TYR A 342 -6.20 15.66 -10.54
CA TYR A 342 -7.45 14.98 -10.88
C TYR A 342 -8.68 15.90 -10.82
N ARG A 343 -8.68 16.95 -10.01
CA ARG A 343 -9.79 17.94 -9.93
C ARG A 343 -9.31 19.39 -10.14
N PRO A 344 -8.75 19.76 -11.31
CA PRO A 344 -8.50 21.17 -11.64
C PRO A 344 -9.79 22.01 -11.69
N ASP A 345 -10.95 21.34 -11.81
CA ASP A 345 -12.29 21.90 -11.71
C ASP A 345 -12.71 22.29 -10.27
N LEU A 346 -12.02 21.78 -9.23
CA LEU A 346 -12.34 22.07 -7.83
C LEU A 346 -11.26 22.85 -7.07
N PHE A 347 -9.98 22.57 -7.29
CA PHE A 347 -8.89 23.07 -6.42
C PHE A 347 -7.94 24.01 -7.15
N GLY A 348 -7.58 25.12 -6.52
CA GLY A 348 -6.76 26.19 -7.09
C GLY A 348 -5.32 25.76 -7.31
N ALA A 349 -4.61 25.45 -6.24
CA ALA A 349 -3.23 24.99 -6.27
C ALA A 349 -2.95 23.98 -5.15
N CYS A 350 -1.87 23.20 -5.30
CA CYS A 350 -1.33 22.34 -4.25
C CYS A 350 0.03 22.85 -3.77
N PHE A 351 0.25 22.82 -2.45
CA PHE A 351 1.54 23.02 -1.80
C PHE A 351 1.97 21.72 -1.11
N SER A 352 2.51 20.80 -1.90
CA SER A 352 2.84 19.43 -1.48
C SER A 352 4.26 19.31 -0.96
N SER A 353 4.43 18.68 0.20
CA SER A 353 5.71 18.57 0.89
C SER A 353 6.15 17.11 0.98
N TYR A 354 7.38 16.82 0.55
CA TYR A 354 8.04 15.50 0.56
C TYR A 354 7.07 14.34 0.22
N PRO A 355 6.30 14.43 -0.87
CA PRO A 355 5.15 13.56 -1.12
C PRO A 355 5.57 12.12 -1.44
N ASP A 356 4.65 11.16 -1.29
CA ASP A 356 4.81 9.82 -1.89
C ASP A 356 5.18 9.92 -3.38
N SER A 357 5.75 8.85 -3.93
CA SER A 357 6.36 8.84 -5.27
C SER A 357 5.42 9.36 -6.38
N LEU A 358 5.66 10.61 -6.81
CA LEU A 358 4.94 11.26 -7.90
C LEU A 358 5.19 10.62 -9.28
N SER A 359 6.21 9.77 -9.36
CA SER A 359 6.63 9.03 -10.54
C SER A 359 7.08 7.63 -10.13
N PHE A 360 6.53 6.59 -10.75
CA PHE A 360 6.96 5.20 -10.53
C PHE A 360 8.14 4.79 -11.42
N TYR A 361 8.73 5.75 -12.14
CA TYR A 361 10.12 5.63 -12.60
C TYR A 361 11.11 5.55 -11.42
N ARG A 362 10.77 6.12 -10.25
CA ARG A 362 11.46 5.93 -8.96
C ARG A 362 10.44 5.88 -7.81
N HIS A 363 9.92 4.69 -7.53
CA HIS A 363 9.04 4.44 -6.38
C HIS A 363 9.93 4.13 -5.15
N GLN A 364 10.21 5.17 -4.35
CA GLN A 364 11.46 5.24 -3.56
C GLN A 364 12.67 5.00 -4.50
N ASP A 365 13.69 4.22 -4.10
CA ASP A 365 14.79 3.81 -4.99
C ASP A 365 14.34 2.83 -6.12
N ILE A 366 13.18 2.17 -5.98
CA ILE A 366 12.72 1.14 -6.92
C ILE A 366 12.44 1.77 -8.29
N ALA A 367 13.25 1.38 -9.29
CA ALA A 367 13.00 1.71 -10.70
C ALA A 367 11.86 0.85 -11.28
N LEU A 368 10.63 1.03 -10.79
CA LEU A 368 9.54 0.04 -10.88
C LEU A 368 9.16 -0.36 -12.31
N TYR A 369 9.33 0.52 -13.30
CA TYR A 369 9.07 0.22 -14.71
C TYR A 369 10.17 -0.57 -15.43
N THR A 370 11.38 -0.66 -14.88
CA THR A 370 12.55 -1.27 -15.55
C THR A 370 13.26 -2.35 -14.75
N ALA A 371 13.18 -2.32 -13.41
CA ALA A 371 13.77 -3.32 -12.55
C ALA A 371 13.08 -4.68 -12.68
N SER A 372 13.86 -5.76 -12.61
CA SER A 372 13.34 -7.13 -12.56
C SER A 372 12.96 -7.58 -11.14
N ASN A 373 13.48 -6.89 -10.11
CA ASN A 373 13.26 -7.20 -8.71
C ASN A 373 13.16 -5.89 -7.89
N ALA A 374 12.26 -5.85 -6.91
CA ALA A 374 12.04 -4.68 -6.03
C ALA A 374 13.04 -4.59 -4.86
N TYR A 375 13.76 -5.68 -4.57
CA TYR A 375 14.64 -5.83 -3.41
C TYR A 375 16.13 -5.80 -3.77
N THR A 376 16.48 -6.15 -5.01
CA THR A 376 17.86 -6.19 -5.50
C THR A 376 17.99 -5.48 -6.85
N ARG A 377 18.99 -4.61 -7.00
CA ARG A 377 19.36 -4.01 -8.28
C ARG A 377 20.12 -5.02 -9.14
N ASP A 378 20.33 -4.69 -10.42
CA ASP A 378 21.00 -5.56 -11.40
C ASP A 378 22.48 -5.88 -11.06
N ASP A 379 23.11 -5.10 -10.18
CA ASP A 379 24.46 -5.35 -9.64
C ASP A 379 24.47 -6.27 -8.39
N GLY A 380 23.29 -6.72 -7.94
CA GLY A 380 23.09 -7.52 -6.74
C GLY A 380 23.01 -6.72 -5.43
N SER A 381 23.10 -5.39 -5.46
CA SER A 381 22.95 -4.55 -4.27
C SER A 381 21.49 -4.48 -3.80
N SER A 382 21.28 -4.45 -2.48
CA SER A 382 19.94 -4.28 -1.91
C SER A 382 19.36 -2.90 -2.24
N VAL A 383 18.06 -2.87 -2.53
CA VAL A 383 17.27 -1.63 -2.67
C VAL A 383 16.93 -1.10 -1.27
N PRO A 384 17.44 0.06 -0.86
CA PRO A 384 17.12 0.68 0.42
C PRO A 384 15.73 1.30 0.38
N SER A 385 15.17 1.57 1.56
CA SER A 385 13.86 2.20 1.70
C SER A 385 13.77 3.20 2.85
N ILE A 386 14.54 2.98 3.93
CA ILE A 386 14.68 3.94 5.03
C ILE A 386 16.17 4.27 5.23
N ARG A 387 16.48 5.56 5.38
CA ARG A 387 17.84 6.07 5.65
C ARG A 387 17.88 7.23 6.63
N THR A 388 19.02 7.35 7.31
CA THR A 388 19.42 8.53 8.09
C THR A 388 20.78 9.05 7.64
N PHE A 389 21.23 10.17 8.20
CA PHE A 389 22.53 10.77 7.92
C PHE A 389 23.29 11.07 9.22
N VAL A 390 24.45 10.44 9.38
CA VAL A 390 25.32 10.62 10.56
C VAL A 390 26.60 11.34 10.11
N ASN A 391 26.84 12.53 10.62
CA ASN A 391 27.98 13.39 10.23
C ASN A 391 28.10 13.56 8.70
N GLY A 392 26.99 13.75 8.00
CA GLY A 392 26.91 13.87 6.54
C GLY A 392 27.08 12.56 5.76
N THR A 393 27.27 11.42 6.43
CA THR A 393 27.34 10.10 5.79
C THR A 393 25.97 9.43 5.82
N GLN A 394 25.48 8.97 4.67
CA GLN A 394 24.23 8.21 4.59
C GLN A 394 24.37 6.85 5.28
N VAL A 395 23.40 6.51 6.13
CA VAL A 395 23.24 5.20 6.77
C VAL A 395 21.91 4.62 6.32
N ILE A 396 21.91 3.36 5.88
CA ILE A 396 20.68 2.63 5.54
C ILE A 396 20.15 1.94 6.80
N GLU A 397 18.89 2.18 7.12
CA GLU A 397 18.21 1.64 8.30
C GLU A 397 17.26 0.50 7.92
N ALA A 398 16.63 0.58 6.73
CA ALA A 398 15.85 -0.52 6.16
C ALA A 398 15.99 -0.65 4.64
N THR A 399 15.63 -1.84 4.17
CA THR A 399 15.48 -2.20 2.75
C THR A 399 14.04 -2.53 2.41
N VAL A 400 13.67 -2.40 1.13
CA VAL A 400 12.33 -2.76 0.63
C VAL A 400 11.98 -4.22 0.96
N ALA A 401 12.98 -5.11 1.01
CA ALA A 401 12.84 -6.50 1.44
C ALA A 401 12.44 -6.61 2.91
N SER A 402 13.21 -5.98 3.82
CA SER A 402 12.96 -6.04 5.26
C SER A 402 11.61 -5.45 5.64
N GLU A 403 11.17 -4.36 4.99
CA GLU A 403 9.81 -3.82 5.18
C GLU A 403 8.73 -4.71 4.60
N SER A 404 8.88 -5.19 3.35
CA SER A 404 7.89 -6.09 2.76
C SER A 404 7.69 -7.36 3.59
N HIS A 405 8.77 -7.91 4.17
CA HIS A 405 8.71 -9.07 5.06
C HIS A 405 8.10 -8.69 6.42
N TRP A 406 8.46 -7.56 7.01
CA TRP A 406 7.86 -7.04 8.24
C TRP A 406 6.33 -6.86 8.09
N GLU A 407 5.88 -6.18 7.02
CA GLU A 407 4.46 -6.04 6.67
C GLU A 407 3.74 -7.38 6.48
N LEU A 408 4.42 -8.35 5.84
CA LEU A 408 3.88 -9.69 5.59
C LEU A 408 3.69 -10.49 6.89
N THR A 409 4.16 -10.00 8.05
CA THR A 409 3.74 -10.53 9.36
C THR A 409 2.38 -9.98 9.81
N PHE A 410 2.04 -8.73 9.51
CA PHE A 410 0.77 -8.08 9.88
C PHE A 410 -0.36 -8.28 8.85
N GLY A 411 -0.02 -8.54 7.58
CA GLY A 411 -0.99 -8.70 6.49
C GLY A 411 -0.60 -9.74 5.45
N THR A 412 -1.56 -10.08 4.58
CA THR A 412 -1.40 -10.93 3.37
C THR A 412 -2.45 -10.51 2.36
N ALA A 413 -2.14 -10.51 1.05
CA ALA A 413 -3.04 -10.03 0.00
C ALA A 413 -3.36 -8.53 0.11
N SER A 414 -2.34 -7.73 0.45
CA SER A 414 -2.41 -6.27 0.63
C SER A 414 -3.47 -5.82 1.64
N ARG A 415 -3.23 -6.10 2.94
CA ARG A 415 -4.12 -5.75 4.07
C ARG A 415 -3.41 -5.56 5.43
N SER A 416 -2.10 -5.29 5.46
CA SER A 416 -1.30 -5.02 6.68
C SER A 416 -1.64 -3.68 7.36
N PHE A 417 -2.28 -2.76 6.63
CA PHE A 417 -2.48 -1.33 6.92
C PHE A 417 -1.22 -0.46 6.82
N ASN A 418 -0.06 -1.05 6.55
CA ASN A 418 1.22 -0.36 6.39
C ASN A 418 1.46 0.10 4.95
N GLN A 419 2.57 0.84 4.73
CA GLN A 419 2.83 1.67 3.55
C GLN A 419 2.82 0.92 2.21
N TRP A 420 3.50 -0.23 2.13
CA TRP A 420 3.56 -1.02 0.90
C TRP A 420 2.21 -1.65 0.58
N ASP A 421 1.49 -2.22 1.55
CA ASP A 421 0.16 -2.76 1.33
C ASP A 421 -0.89 -1.69 0.95
N ILE A 422 -0.82 -0.48 1.50
CA ILE A 422 -1.74 0.61 1.12
C ILE A 422 -1.41 1.15 -0.28
N TRP A 423 -0.14 1.39 -0.63
CA TRP A 423 0.25 1.71 -2.01
C TRP A 423 -0.22 0.65 -3.00
N ASN A 424 -0.07 -0.64 -2.66
CA ASN A 424 -0.59 -1.74 -3.45
C ASN A 424 -2.12 -1.69 -3.66
N ALA A 425 -2.89 -1.24 -2.66
CA ALA A 425 -4.33 -1.09 -2.74
C ALA A 425 -4.78 0.19 -3.48
N VAL A 426 -4.00 1.27 -3.40
CA VAL A 426 -4.34 2.58 -4.00
C VAL A 426 -3.97 2.60 -5.48
N PHE A 427 -2.71 2.30 -5.80
CA PHE A 427 -2.17 2.41 -7.15
C PHE A 427 -2.50 1.18 -8.01
N GLY A 428 -2.76 0.04 -7.38
CA GLY A 428 -3.09 -1.22 -8.04
C GLY A 428 -4.56 -1.37 -8.47
N VAL A 429 -4.78 -2.35 -9.34
CA VAL A 429 -6.11 -2.84 -9.74
C VAL A 429 -6.52 -4.06 -8.90
N GLN A 430 -7.78 -4.50 -8.95
CA GLN A 430 -8.15 -5.78 -8.34
C GLN A 430 -7.52 -6.95 -9.12
N GLY A 431 -7.05 -7.94 -8.37
CA GLY A 431 -6.68 -9.28 -8.83
C GLY A 431 -7.90 -10.20 -8.95
N TYR A 432 -7.73 -11.34 -9.61
CA TYR A 432 -8.79 -12.35 -9.77
C TYR A 432 -9.18 -13.02 -8.45
N ASN A 433 -8.38 -12.87 -7.40
CA ASN A 433 -8.70 -13.23 -6.01
C ASN A 433 -9.52 -12.17 -5.24
N ASN A 434 -9.95 -11.07 -5.88
CA ASN A 434 -10.68 -9.90 -5.32
C ASN A 434 -9.85 -8.93 -4.46
N TYR A 435 -8.63 -9.28 -4.08
CA TYR A 435 -7.68 -8.41 -3.38
C TYR A 435 -6.86 -7.58 -4.39
N PRO A 436 -6.06 -6.59 -3.98
CA PRO A 436 -5.18 -5.87 -4.90
C PRO A 436 -4.25 -6.82 -5.68
N LEU A 437 -4.04 -6.53 -6.97
CA LEU A 437 -3.10 -7.25 -7.81
C LEU A 437 -1.68 -6.83 -7.45
N GLU A 438 -1.07 -7.58 -6.53
CA GLU A 438 0.30 -7.36 -6.06
C GLU A 438 1.29 -7.24 -7.25
N PRO A 439 2.05 -6.13 -7.35
CA PRO A 439 2.96 -5.78 -8.46
C PRO A 439 4.27 -6.56 -8.44
N TRP A 440 4.68 -7.06 -7.28
CA TRP A 440 5.83 -7.94 -7.08
C TRP A 440 5.49 -9.06 -6.08
N ASP A 441 6.32 -10.11 -6.08
CA ASP A 441 6.28 -11.15 -5.05
C ASP A 441 6.78 -10.59 -3.71
N LYS A 442 5.92 -10.50 -2.69
CA LYS A 442 6.29 -9.94 -1.37
C LYS A 442 7.32 -10.74 -0.56
N VAL A 443 7.80 -11.88 -1.06
CA VAL A 443 8.86 -12.66 -0.42
C VAL A 443 10.14 -12.65 -1.24
N THR A 444 10.06 -12.77 -2.57
CA THR A 444 11.24 -12.82 -3.45
C THR A 444 11.61 -11.49 -4.11
N GLY A 445 10.71 -10.50 -4.10
CA GLY A 445 10.87 -9.22 -4.79
C GLY A 445 10.64 -9.27 -6.30
N GLU A 446 10.34 -10.44 -6.89
CA GLU A 446 10.11 -10.65 -8.32
C GLU A 446 9.03 -9.69 -8.85
N ILE A 447 9.42 -8.68 -9.64
CA ILE A 447 8.49 -7.70 -10.22
C ILE A 447 7.70 -8.35 -11.35
N TYR A 448 6.41 -8.04 -11.44
CA TYR A 448 5.51 -8.44 -12.53
C TYR A 448 5.18 -7.20 -13.39
N PRO A 449 5.89 -6.94 -14.51
CA PRO A 449 5.75 -5.67 -15.25
C PRO A 449 4.33 -5.40 -15.78
N GLN A 450 3.53 -6.45 -16.03
CA GLN A 450 2.12 -6.31 -16.40
C GLN A 450 1.21 -5.91 -15.24
N ALA A 451 1.56 -6.17 -13.98
CA ALA A 451 0.81 -5.65 -12.83
C ALA A 451 1.18 -4.18 -12.58
N VAL A 452 2.48 -3.86 -12.63
CA VAL A 452 3.02 -2.49 -12.58
C VAL A 452 2.43 -1.60 -13.68
N SER A 453 2.18 -2.12 -14.89
CA SER A 453 1.64 -1.29 -15.98
C SER A 453 0.25 -0.71 -15.70
N TYR A 454 -0.55 -1.33 -14.82
CA TYR A 454 -1.83 -0.77 -14.38
C TYR A 454 -1.67 0.43 -13.42
N TRP A 455 -0.53 0.57 -12.75
CA TRP A 455 -0.26 1.67 -11.82
C TRP A 455 -0.09 3.02 -12.54
N LYS A 456 0.06 3.03 -13.86
CA LYS A 456 0.16 4.24 -14.69
C LYS A 456 -1.04 5.20 -14.62
N GLN A 457 -2.16 4.80 -14.01
CA GLN A 457 -3.25 5.73 -13.70
C GLN A 457 -2.99 6.60 -12.46
N PHE A 458 -2.09 6.17 -11.58
CA PHE A 458 -1.73 6.79 -10.31
C PHE A 458 -0.27 7.29 -10.25
N ASP A 459 0.58 6.90 -11.21
CA ASP A 459 1.77 7.68 -11.54
C ASP A 459 1.31 9.04 -12.06
N LEU A 460 1.49 10.09 -11.25
CA LEU A 460 1.02 11.44 -11.52
C LEU A 460 1.78 12.08 -12.69
N THR A 461 2.99 11.60 -12.97
CA THR A 461 3.81 12.03 -14.11
C THR A 461 3.26 11.48 -15.42
N GLU A 462 3.05 10.16 -15.49
CA GLU A 462 2.41 9.49 -16.63
C GLU A 462 0.99 10.02 -16.86
N TYR A 463 0.23 10.28 -15.78
CA TYR A 463 -1.11 10.82 -15.88
C TYR A 463 -1.14 12.23 -16.49
N ILE A 464 -0.24 13.12 -16.04
CA ILE A 464 -0.07 14.45 -16.63
C ILE A 464 0.32 14.34 -18.11
N ILE A 465 1.33 13.53 -18.45
CA ILE A 465 1.83 13.41 -19.83
C ILE A 465 0.76 12.86 -20.77
N ALA A 466 0.07 11.78 -20.39
CA ALA A 466 -1.01 11.18 -21.17
C ALA A 466 -2.19 12.13 -21.40
N ASN A 467 -2.41 13.11 -20.50
CA ASN A 467 -3.50 14.07 -20.58
C ASN A 467 -3.07 15.50 -20.96
N PHE A 468 -1.78 15.75 -21.20
CA PHE A 468 -1.21 17.10 -21.28
C PHE A 468 -1.86 17.94 -22.38
N LYS A 469 -2.06 17.35 -23.56
CA LYS A 469 -2.74 17.93 -24.73
C LYS A 469 -4.00 17.15 -25.13
N SER A 470 -4.59 16.41 -24.19
CA SER A 470 -5.84 15.68 -24.40
C SER A 470 -7.05 16.62 -24.30
N THR A 471 -8.27 16.08 -24.38
CA THR A 471 -9.50 16.82 -24.07
C THR A 471 -9.58 17.33 -22.63
N ARG A 472 -8.73 16.82 -21.72
CA ARG A 472 -8.57 17.37 -20.35
C ARG A 472 -7.59 18.56 -20.30
N ASN A 473 -6.74 18.72 -21.32
CA ASN A 473 -5.76 19.78 -21.51
C ASN A 473 -4.97 20.14 -20.24
N LEU A 474 -4.44 19.13 -19.54
CA LEU A 474 -3.79 19.34 -18.23
C LEU A 474 -2.55 20.25 -18.32
N GLY A 475 -1.90 20.34 -19.48
CA GLY A 475 -0.78 21.24 -19.71
C GLY A 475 -1.11 22.73 -19.56
N THR A 476 -2.33 23.13 -19.92
CA THR A 476 -2.86 24.47 -19.61
C THR A 476 -3.55 24.50 -18.25
N ALA A 477 -4.30 23.45 -17.90
CA ALA A 477 -5.10 23.47 -16.68
C ALA A 477 -4.26 23.47 -15.39
N LEU A 478 -3.02 22.98 -15.40
CA LEU A 478 -2.17 22.85 -14.21
C LEU A 478 -0.97 23.81 -14.16
N ALA A 479 -0.76 24.64 -15.19
CA ALA A 479 0.31 25.63 -15.20
C ALA A 479 0.17 26.61 -14.00
N ASP A 480 1.28 26.94 -13.34
CA ASP A 480 1.38 27.80 -12.15
C ASP A 480 0.53 27.37 -10.93
N ARG A 481 0.05 26.11 -10.89
CA ARG A 481 -0.81 25.55 -9.82
C ARG A 481 -0.18 24.40 -9.03
N LEU A 482 0.97 23.87 -9.47
CA LEU A 482 1.65 22.74 -8.84
C LEU A 482 2.92 23.19 -8.12
N PHE A 483 2.88 23.29 -6.78
CA PHE A 483 4.01 23.64 -5.94
C PHE A 483 4.45 22.41 -5.13
N VAL A 484 5.69 21.96 -5.32
CA VAL A 484 6.23 20.74 -4.69
C VAL A 484 7.55 21.04 -3.99
N TYR A 485 7.71 20.53 -2.78
CA TYR A 485 8.94 20.57 -1.99
C TYR A 485 9.40 19.14 -1.67
N VAL A 486 10.70 18.87 -1.63
CA VAL A 486 11.29 17.69 -0.98
C VAL A 486 12.71 18.00 -0.48
N GLY A 487 13.20 17.28 0.52
CA GLY A 487 14.60 17.35 0.96
C GLY A 487 15.51 16.41 0.17
N SER A 488 16.76 16.79 -0.11
CA SER A 488 17.71 15.93 -0.83
C SER A 488 18.18 14.71 -0.03
N TRP A 489 17.96 14.72 1.29
CA TRP A 489 18.25 13.64 2.23
C TRP A 489 16.93 13.03 2.77
N ASP A 490 15.84 13.10 2.00
CA ASP A 490 14.53 12.52 2.39
C ASP A 490 14.68 11.07 2.89
N THR A 491 14.16 10.81 4.08
CA THR A 491 14.30 9.56 4.83
C THR A 491 13.83 8.33 4.05
N TYR A 492 12.85 8.50 3.16
CA TYR A 492 12.18 7.43 2.44
C TYR A 492 12.47 7.45 0.92
N PHE A 493 13.58 8.10 0.51
CA PHE A 493 14.01 8.26 -0.89
C PHE A 493 12.97 8.93 -1.82
N LEU A 494 11.95 9.61 -1.27
CA LEU A 494 10.85 10.20 -2.04
C LEU A 494 11.32 11.34 -2.97
N ASN A 495 12.49 11.91 -2.69
CA ASN A 495 13.16 12.88 -3.54
C ASN A 495 13.40 12.37 -4.97
N GLU A 496 13.52 11.05 -5.18
CA GLU A 496 13.81 10.48 -6.49
C GLU A 496 12.57 10.45 -7.39
N GLY A 497 11.41 10.06 -6.84
CA GLY A 497 10.12 10.15 -7.53
C GLY A 497 9.72 11.60 -7.85
N VAL A 498 10.05 12.55 -6.96
CA VAL A 498 9.87 13.99 -7.19
C VAL A 498 10.83 14.53 -8.27
N GLN A 499 12.07 14.02 -8.33
CA GLN A 499 13.03 14.40 -9.37
C GLN A 499 12.60 13.88 -10.75
N GLU A 500 12.14 12.63 -10.86
CA GLU A 500 11.60 12.10 -12.12
C GLU A 500 10.34 12.83 -12.57
N PHE A 501 9.41 13.13 -11.65
CA PHE A 501 8.23 13.95 -11.92
C PHE A 501 8.64 15.29 -12.53
N ARG A 502 9.57 16.01 -11.89
CA ARG A 502 10.08 17.29 -12.39
C ARG A 502 10.65 17.15 -13.80
N ASN A 503 11.62 16.25 -14.01
CA ASN A 503 12.33 16.07 -15.28
C ASN A 503 11.34 15.87 -16.43
N ARG A 504 10.37 14.97 -16.22
CA ARG A 504 9.40 14.53 -17.23
C ARG A 504 8.28 15.54 -17.46
N THR A 505 7.89 16.34 -16.45
CA THR A 505 7.00 17.49 -16.68
C THR A 505 7.71 18.64 -17.40
N ASP A 506 8.99 18.88 -17.09
CA ASP A 506 9.83 19.87 -17.78
C ASP A 506 10.02 19.51 -19.28
N GLU A 507 10.07 18.22 -19.63
CA GLU A 507 10.12 17.73 -21.02
C GLU A 507 8.88 18.09 -21.87
N VAL A 508 7.68 18.10 -21.28
CA VAL A 508 6.41 18.35 -22.01
C VAL A 508 5.87 19.77 -21.88
N GLY A 509 6.11 20.42 -20.73
CA GLY A 509 5.64 21.77 -20.42
C GLY A 509 6.70 22.86 -20.50
N GLY A 510 7.98 22.50 -20.58
CA GLY A 510 9.10 23.42 -20.46
C GLY A 510 9.60 23.56 -19.02
N LYS A 511 10.87 23.96 -18.88
CA LYS A 511 11.58 24.02 -17.59
C LYS A 511 10.86 24.87 -16.53
N GLY A 512 10.46 24.24 -15.44
CA GLY A 512 9.76 24.87 -14.32
C GLY A 512 8.23 24.88 -14.44
N TRP A 513 7.64 24.13 -15.38
CA TRP A 513 6.18 24.05 -15.56
C TRP A 513 5.46 23.55 -14.28
N ALA A 514 6.10 22.64 -13.54
CA ALA A 514 5.78 22.37 -12.14
C ALA A 514 6.86 23.02 -11.24
N ASN A 515 6.44 23.71 -10.18
CA ASN A 515 7.34 24.44 -9.29
C ASN A 515 7.93 23.49 -8.23
N VAL A 516 8.95 22.74 -8.63
CA VAL A 516 9.61 21.71 -7.81
C VAL A 516 10.88 22.25 -7.13
N THR A 517 10.85 22.32 -5.80
CA THR A 517 11.96 22.73 -4.94
C THR A 517 12.59 21.51 -4.26
N ILE A 518 13.88 21.27 -4.48
CA ILE A 518 14.66 20.28 -3.73
C ILE A 518 15.60 21.06 -2.80
N LEU A 519 15.42 20.97 -1.48
CA LEU A 519 16.31 21.63 -0.52
C LEU A 519 17.52 20.74 -0.18
N PRO A 520 18.75 21.29 -0.14
CA PRO A 520 19.94 20.53 0.21
C PRO A 520 19.90 20.09 1.68
N GLU A 521 20.34 18.86 1.93
CA GLU A 521 20.59 18.27 3.26
C GLU A 521 19.37 18.18 4.21
N LYS A 522 18.18 18.53 3.72
CA LYS A 522 16.91 18.35 4.44
C LYS A 522 16.43 16.90 4.36
N THR A 523 15.91 16.41 5.47
CA THR A 523 15.30 15.08 5.65
C THR A 523 13.78 15.14 5.45
N HIS A 524 13.05 14.08 5.80
CA HIS A 524 11.61 13.97 5.59
C HIS A 524 10.77 14.74 6.63
N GLY A 525 10.48 16.02 6.36
CA GLY A 525 9.66 16.87 7.23
C GLY A 525 9.69 18.36 6.88
N GLY A 526 9.05 19.14 7.75
CA GLY A 526 8.86 20.59 7.60
C GLY A 526 7.48 20.97 7.04
N ASN A 527 7.20 22.27 6.92
CA ASN A 527 6.10 22.75 6.08
C ASN A 527 6.55 22.79 4.61
N TYR A 528 5.72 23.33 3.72
CA TYR A 528 6.13 23.58 2.33
C TYR A 528 7.41 24.44 2.27
N GLN A 529 8.43 23.96 1.56
CA GLN A 529 9.79 24.54 1.51
C GLN A 529 10.48 24.72 2.89
N ASP A 530 10.12 23.91 3.89
CA ASP A 530 10.63 24.01 5.27
C ASP A 530 10.45 25.42 5.89
N ARG A 531 9.38 26.11 5.47
CA ARG A 531 9.00 27.45 5.96
C ARG A 531 8.47 27.40 7.38
N ASP A 532 8.46 28.55 8.06
CA ASP A 532 7.52 28.72 9.16
C ASP A 532 6.07 28.56 8.64
N ILE A 533 5.18 28.11 9.52
CA ILE A 533 3.78 27.92 9.17
C ILE A 533 3.10 29.22 8.73
N TRP A 534 3.51 30.39 9.24
CA TRP A 534 2.90 31.66 8.84
C TRP A 534 3.53 32.30 7.60
N ASP A 535 4.85 32.18 7.40
CA ASP A 535 5.49 32.47 6.11
C ASP A 535 4.84 31.67 4.96
N TYR A 536 4.33 30.47 5.29
CA TYR A 536 3.54 29.64 4.39
C TYR A 536 2.07 30.10 4.26
N LEU A 537 1.38 30.40 5.35
CA LEU A 537 0.00 30.90 5.29
C LEU A 537 -0.11 32.26 4.57
N GLU A 538 0.87 33.16 4.70
CA GLU A 538 0.96 34.41 3.92
C GLU A 538 1.21 34.15 2.43
N LEU A 539 2.02 33.13 2.07
CA LEU A 539 2.21 32.69 0.68
C LEU A 539 0.90 32.16 0.08
N VAL A 540 0.14 31.37 0.84
CA VAL A 540 -1.17 30.84 0.42
C VAL A 540 -2.20 31.97 0.26
N GLU A 541 -2.29 32.86 1.25
CA GLU A 541 -3.21 34.00 1.21
C GLU A 541 -2.89 34.94 0.03
N SER A 542 -1.59 35.15 -0.25
CA SER A 542 -1.12 35.87 -1.43
C SER A 542 -1.54 35.18 -2.73
N TRP A 543 -1.38 33.86 -2.85
CA TRP A 543 -1.81 33.12 -4.05
C TRP A 543 -3.33 33.22 -4.27
N VAL A 544 -4.14 33.09 -3.21
CA VAL A 544 -5.61 33.23 -3.28
C VAL A 544 -6.01 34.64 -3.71
N LYS A 545 -5.36 35.68 -3.18
CA LYS A 545 -5.56 37.08 -3.61
C LYS A 545 -5.13 37.32 -5.06
N GLU A 546 -4.05 36.67 -5.50
CA GLU A 546 -3.51 36.81 -6.85
C GLU A 546 -4.47 36.26 -7.92
N HIS A 547 -5.09 35.10 -7.62
CA HIS A 547 -5.91 34.31 -8.56
C HIS A 547 -7.42 34.52 -8.44
N ALA A 548 -7.86 35.40 -7.54
CA ALA A 548 -9.26 35.81 -7.43
C ALA A 548 -9.77 36.54 -8.70
N PRO A 549 -11.09 36.61 -8.95
CA PRO A 549 -11.66 37.25 -10.15
C PRO A 549 -11.29 38.73 -10.36
N GLY A 550 -10.89 39.44 -9.29
CA GLY A 550 -10.37 40.81 -9.35
C GLY A 550 -8.88 40.93 -9.01
N GLY A 551 -8.16 39.82 -8.93
CA GLY A 551 -6.71 39.78 -8.71
C GLY A 551 -5.92 40.08 -10.00
N PRO A 552 -4.59 40.23 -9.91
CA PRO A 552 -3.72 40.49 -11.05
C PRO A 552 -3.51 39.27 -11.99
N LYS A 553 -3.82 38.04 -11.55
CA LYS A 553 -3.77 36.82 -12.40
C LYS A 553 -5.01 35.92 -12.20
N PRO A 554 -6.25 36.36 -12.51
CA PRO A 554 -7.44 35.57 -12.25
C PRO A 554 -7.38 34.16 -12.87
N LEU A 555 -7.72 33.14 -12.11
CA LEU A 555 -7.66 31.75 -12.56
C LEU A 555 -8.54 31.52 -13.80
N CYS A 556 -7.98 30.97 -14.87
CA CYS A 556 -8.65 30.94 -16.17
C CYS A 556 -9.85 29.98 -16.20
N GLU A 557 -10.97 30.38 -16.81
CA GLU A 557 -12.21 29.57 -16.86
C GLU A 557 -11.99 28.20 -17.54
N ALA A 558 -11.23 28.16 -18.62
CA ALA A 558 -10.85 26.91 -19.30
C ALA A 558 -9.94 26.01 -18.43
N CYS A 559 -9.20 26.59 -17.47
CA CYS A 559 -8.33 25.88 -16.54
C CYS A 559 -9.12 25.19 -15.42
N THR A 560 -10.38 25.59 -15.20
CA THR A 560 -11.31 25.02 -14.21
C THR A 560 -12.54 24.36 -14.84
N ALA A 561 -12.54 24.18 -16.16
CA ALA A 561 -13.67 23.57 -16.88
C ALA A 561 -13.89 22.11 -16.46
N PRO A 562 -15.15 21.61 -16.37
CA PRO A 562 -15.45 20.24 -15.96
C PRO A 562 -14.81 19.12 -16.83
N SER A 563 -14.38 19.44 -18.05
CA SER A 563 -13.62 18.53 -18.91
C SER A 563 -12.24 18.15 -18.35
N THR A 564 -11.68 18.98 -17.47
CA THR A 564 -10.39 18.74 -16.79
C THR A 564 -10.46 17.59 -15.77
N ARG A 565 -11.65 17.27 -15.23
CA ARG A 565 -11.85 16.23 -14.18
C ARG A 565 -11.31 14.86 -14.61
N GLY A 566 -10.24 14.43 -13.95
CA GLY A 566 -9.68 13.09 -13.99
C GLY A 566 -10.28 12.15 -12.93
N ASN A 567 -9.63 10.99 -12.73
CA ASN A 567 -9.94 9.98 -11.71
C ASN A 567 -11.44 9.60 -11.59
N VAL A 568 -12.19 9.67 -12.68
CA VAL A 568 -13.65 9.43 -12.70
C VAL A 568 -13.95 7.99 -12.29
N TRP A 569 -14.87 7.79 -11.33
CA TRP A 569 -15.16 6.47 -10.77
C TRP A 569 -15.45 5.39 -11.82
N ASP A 570 -16.29 5.71 -12.82
CA ASP A 570 -16.64 4.78 -13.91
C ASP A 570 -15.45 4.44 -14.83
N GLU A 571 -14.45 5.32 -14.95
CA GLU A 571 -13.19 5.03 -15.66
C GLU A 571 -12.31 4.09 -14.81
N VAL A 572 -12.16 4.38 -13.51
CA VAL A 572 -11.37 3.61 -12.54
C VAL A 572 -11.90 2.18 -12.39
N ILE A 573 -13.19 2.00 -12.11
CA ILE A 573 -13.77 0.66 -11.87
C ILE A 573 -13.88 -0.16 -13.17
N LYS A 574 -13.99 0.49 -14.34
CA LYS A 574 -13.92 -0.17 -15.65
C LYS A 574 -12.50 -0.65 -15.98
N HIS A 575 -11.47 0.08 -15.56
CA HIS A 575 -10.06 -0.31 -15.76
C HIS A 575 -9.61 -1.38 -14.75
N GLY A 576 -9.98 -1.23 -13.48
CA GLY A 576 -9.40 -2.00 -12.37
C GLY A 576 -10.34 -2.87 -11.54
N GLY A 577 -11.65 -2.75 -11.67
CA GLY A 577 -12.62 -3.49 -10.84
C GLY A 577 -12.78 -4.96 -11.21
N ARG A 578 -13.66 -5.68 -10.48
CA ARG A 578 -13.88 -7.14 -10.65
C ARG A 578 -14.11 -7.56 -12.10
N LYS A 579 -14.83 -6.77 -12.89
CA LYS A 579 -15.10 -7.06 -14.31
C LYS A 579 -13.82 -7.07 -15.16
N ALA A 580 -12.90 -6.14 -14.92
CA ALA A 580 -11.60 -6.12 -15.60
C ALA A 580 -10.74 -7.33 -15.17
N ALA A 581 -10.71 -7.65 -13.88
CA ALA A 581 -9.99 -8.81 -13.36
C ALA A 581 -10.46 -10.14 -13.99
N VAL A 582 -11.77 -10.30 -14.20
CA VAL A 582 -12.35 -11.44 -14.95
C VAL A 582 -11.94 -11.39 -16.43
N GLN A 583 -12.01 -10.22 -17.09
CA GLN A 583 -11.68 -10.10 -18.52
C GLN A 583 -10.21 -10.38 -18.86
N ARG A 584 -9.28 -10.14 -17.93
CA ARG A 584 -7.88 -10.54 -18.09
C ARG A 584 -7.74 -12.06 -18.24
N GLN A 585 -8.56 -12.85 -17.56
CA GLN A 585 -8.50 -14.32 -17.58
C GLN A 585 -8.92 -14.92 -18.93
N ALA A 586 -8.44 -16.11 -19.23
CA ALA A 586 -9.00 -17.04 -20.21
C ALA A 586 -8.58 -18.48 -19.88
N ASP A 587 -9.43 -19.44 -20.24
CA ASP A 587 -9.08 -20.87 -20.24
C ASP A 587 -8.03 -21.19 -21.32
N PRO A 588 -7.24 -22.28 -21.14
CA PRO A 588 -6.40 -22.82 -22.21
C PRO A 588 -7.25 -23.29 -23.39
N GLN A 589 -6.75 -23.15 -24.62
CA GLN A 589 -7.54 -23.45 -25.83
C GLN A 589 -6.70 -24.19 -26.88
N ILE A 590 -7.22 -25.33 -27.36
CA ILE A 590 -6.63 -26.03 -28.52
C ILE A 590 -6.92 -25.24 -29.79
N GLN A 591 -5.92 -25.09 -30.64
CA GLN A 591 -5.96 -24.35 -31.90
C GLN A 591 -6.23 -25.28 -33.08
N GLY A 592 -7.10 -24.85 -34.00
CA GLY A 592 -7.48 -25.61 -35.20
C GLY A 592 -8.89 -26.17 -35.12
N ALA A 593 -9.13 -27.29 -35.81
CA ALA A 593 -10.44 -27.94 -35.88
C ALA A 593 -10.71 -28.89 -34.71
N ASP A 594 -11.99 -29.19 -34.46
CA ASP A 594 -12.45 -30.12 -33.40
C ASP A 594 -12.02 -31.59 -33.62
N LYS A 595 -11.34 -31.88 -34.73
CA LYS A 595 -10.80 -33.18 -35.10
C LYS A 595 -9.36 -33.06 -35.61
N VAL A 596 -8.51 -33.98 -35.20
CA VAL A 596 -7.12 -34.14 -35.68
C VAL A 596 -6.82 -35.60 -35.99
N SER A 597 -5.90 -35.84 -36.93
CA SER A 597 -5.38 -37.19 -37.19
C SER A 597 -4.43 -37.68 -36.08
N VAL A 598 -4.36 -39.00 -35.91
CA VAL A 598 -3.23 -39.62 -35.18
C VAL A 598 -1.92 -39.19 -35.84
N GLY A 599 -0.93 -38.76 -35.06
CA GLY A 599 0.34 -38.22 -35.58
C GLY A 599 0.31 -36.75 -36.03
N GLN A 600 -0.84 -36.07 -36.03
CA GLN A 600 -0.93 -34.64 -36.33
C GLN A 600 -0.55 -33.80 -35.11
N VAL A 601 0.35 -32.81 -35.28
CA VAL A 601 0.72 -31.90 -34.19
C VAL A 601 -0.46 -31.00 -33.83
N VAL A 602 -0.91 -31.13 -32.58
CA VAL A 602 -1.88 -30.25 -31.91
C VAL A 602 -1.12 -29.08 -31.28
N ARG A 603 -1.69 -27.88 -31.33
CA ARG A 603 -1.21 -26.68 -30.63
C ARG A 603 -2.28 -26.20 -29.66
N ALA A 604 -1.88 -25.66 -28.51
CA ALA A 604 -2.81 -25.00 -27.58
C ALA A 604 -2.16 -23.83 -26.87
N SER A 605 -2.94 -22.78 -26.60
CA SER A 605 -2.54 -21.73 -25.67
C SER A 605 -2.73 -22.19 -24.22
N VAL A 606 -1.89 -21.73 -23.30
CA VAL A 606 -2.00 -22.04 -21.86
C VAL A 606 -3.07 -21.19 -21.13
N GLY A 607 -3.89 -20.46 -21.89
CA GLY A 607 -4.88 -19.50 -21.38
C GLY A 607 -4.29 -18.13 -21.10
N ARG A 608 -5.01 -17.32 -20.33
CA ARG A 608 -4.51 -16.05 -19.75
C ARG A 608 -4.80 -16.04 -18.27
N TRP A 609 -3.84 -15.59 -17.49
CA TRP A 609 -3.92 -15.54 -16.04
C TRP A 609 -3.49 -14.16 -15.55
N ASP A 610 -3.69 -13.86 -14.27
CA ASP A 610 -3.13 -12.64 -13.71
C ASP A 610 -1.58 -12.68 -13.66
N PRO A 611 -0.90 -11.52 -13.76
CA PRO A 611 0.55 -11.44 -13.67
C PRO A 611 1.10 -12.07 -12.39
N GLY A 612 2.23 -12.78 -12.51
CA GLY A 612 2.89 -13.49 -11.40
C GLY A 612 2.28 -14.85 -11.05
N VAL A 613 1.25 -15.32 -11.76
CA VAL A 613 0.79 -16.73 -11.64
C VAL A 613 1.81 -17.64 -12.33
N LYS A 614 2.37 -18.59 -11.58
CA LYS A 614 3.26 -19.65 -12.08
C LYS A 614 2.39 -20.77 -12.64
N LEU A 615 2.74 -21.30 -13.82
CA LEU A 615 1.91 -22.26 -14.55
C LEU A 615 2.61 -23.61 -14.75
N SER A 616 1.84 -24.69 -14.65
CA SER A 616 2.21 -26.01 -15.16
C SER A 616 1.13 -26.56 -16.09
N ALA A 617 1.53 -27.37 -17.07
CA ALA A 617 0.68 -27.86 -18.15
C ALA A 617 0.79 -29.38 -18.34
N GLN A 618 -0.35 -30.03 -18.58
CA GLN A 618 -0.44 -31.47 -18.82
C GLN A 618 -1.47 -31.78 -19.91
N TRP A 619 -1.03 -32.39 -21.01
CA TRP A 619 -1.95 -32.95 -22.01
C TRP A 619 -2.52 -34.27 -21.50
N ILE A 620 -3.83 -34.41 -21.66
CA ILE A 620 -4.64 -35.57 -21.31
C ILE A 620 -5.09 -36.24 -22.61
N LEU A 621 -4.86 -37.54 -22.74
CA LEU A 621 -5.37 -38.37 -23.84
C LEU A 621 -6.26 -39.48 -23.25
N ASN A 622 -7.52 -39.54 -23.70
CA ASN A 622 -8.51 -40.51 -23.19
C ASN A 622 -8.65 -40.50 -21.65
N SER A 623 -8.76 -39.30 -21.07
CA SER A 623 -8.89 -39.08 -19.63
C SER A 623 -7.73 -39.59 -18.76
N LYS A 624 -6.55 -39.83 -19.36
CA LYS A 624 -5.30 -40.14 -18.66
C LYS A 624 -4.21 -39.13 -19.04
N PRO A 625 -3.26 -38.80 -18.14
CA PRO A 625 -2.04 -38.08 -18.50
C PRO A 625 -1.33 -38.73 -19.69
N ALA A 626 -0.93 -37.92 -20.67
CA ALA A 626 -0.07 -38.37 -21.76
C ALA A 626 1.42 -38.40 -21.35
N TYR A 627 1.79 -37.61 -20.34
CA TYR A 627 3.11 -37.48 -19.73
C TYR A 627 2.98 -36.61 -18.43
N GLU A 628 4.07 -36.38 -17.70
CA GLU A 628 4.09 -35.58 -16.45
C GLU A 628 3.89 -34.07 -16.62
N ALA A 629 3.28 -33.39 -15.63
CA ALA A 629 3.08 -31.94 -15.73
C ALA A 629 4.42 -31.17 -15.86
N PHE A 630 4.50 -30.24 -16.82
CA PHE A 630 5.71 -29.41 -17.04
C PHE A 630 5.42 -27.92 -16.86
N ALA A 631 6.42 -27.15 -16.40
CA ALA A 631 6.30 -25.70 -16.22
C ALA A 631 6.13 -24.97 -17.57
N VAL A 632 5.28 -23.93 -17.60
CA VAL A 632 5.04 -23.10 -18.79
C VAL A 632 5.02 -21.61 -18.44
N GLN A 633 5.31 -20.76 -19.43
CA GLN A 633 5.28 -19.31 -19.29
C GLN A 633 3.90 -18.73 -19.63
N GLN A 634 3.59 -17.55 -19.10
CA GLN A 634 2.36 -16.83 -19.42
C GLN A 634 2.25 -16.57 -20.92
N GLY A 635 1.05 -16.80 -21.49
CA GLY A 635 0.79 -16.64 -22.92
C GLY A 635 1.47 -17.65 -23.85
N ALA A 636 2.17 -18.67 -23.32
CA ALA A 636 2.83 -19.68 -24.13
C ALA A 636 1.84 -20.51 -24.97
N ASN A 637 2.33 -21.02 -26.11
CA ASN A 637 1.66 -22.05 -26.89
C ASN A 637 2.45 -23.37 -26.76
N VAL A 638 1.79 -24.43 -26.32
CA VAL A 638 2.34 -25.78 -26.17
C VAL A 638 1.88 -26.69 -27.30
N THR A 639 2.61 -27.79 -27.53
CA THR A 639 2.32 -28.78 -28.58
C THR A 639 2.16 -30.19 -28.02
N TYR A 640 1.44 -31.04 -28.76
CA TYR A 640 1.36 -32.48 -28.53
C TYR A 640 1.09 -33.23 -29.84
N THR A 641 1.59 -34.46 -29.94
CA THR A 641 1.34 -35.35 -31.08
C THR A 641 0.66 -36.62 -30.55
N PRO A 642 -0.66 -36.81 -30.77
CA PRO A 642 -1.38 -37.95 -30.22
C PRO A 642 -1.02 -39.23 -30.97
N THR A 643 -0.58 -40.24 -30.22
CA THR A 643 -0.10 -41.54 -30.74
C THR A 643 -1.22 -42.56 -30.96
N VAL A 644 -2.39 -42.36 -30.36
CA VAL A 644 -3.56 -43.23 -30.49
C VAL A 644 -4.85 -42.41 -30.67
N LYS A 645 -5.89 -43.04 -31.23
CA LYS A 645 -7.22 -42.46 -31.35
C LYS A 645 -7.82 -42.18 -29.96
N GLY A 646 -8.67 -41.17 -29.86
CA GLY A 646 -9.21 -40.76 -28.57
C GLY A 646 -9.74 -39.35 -28.52
N HIS A 647 -9.68 -38.74 -27.33
CA HIS A 647 -9.83 -37.29 -27.16
C HIS A 647 -8.59 -36.73 -26.48
N VAL A 648 -8.05 -35.64 -27.04
CA VAL A 648 -6.99 -34.83 -26.44
C VAL A 648 -7.58 -33.60 -25.76
N GLN A 649 -7.01 -33.22 -24.61
CA GLN A 649 -7.35 -32.02 -23.84
C GLN A 649 -6.08 -31.47 -23.19
N LEU A 650 -5.95 -30.15 -23.07
CA LEU A 650 -4.91 -29.52 -22.25
C LEU A 650 -5.48 -29.15 -20.88
N LEU A 651 -4.80 -29.54 -19.81
CA LEU A 651 -4.97 -29.03 -18.46
C LEU A 651 -3.84 -28.03 -18.18
N VAL A 652 -4.15 -26.91 -17.55
CA VAL A 652 -3.16 -25.94 -17.05
C VAL A 652 -3.51 -25.59 -15.61
N THR A 653 -2.57 -25.85 -14.69
CA THR A 653 -2.66 -25.49 -13.28
C THR A 653 -1.91 -24.19 -13.04
N GLY A 654 -2.56 -23.21 -12.42
CA GLY A 654 -1.95 -21.93 -12.05
C GLY A 654 -1.86 -21.76 -10.55
N GLU A 655 -0.72 -21.27 -10.07
CA GLU A 655 -0.41 -21.06 -8.65
C GLU A 655 0.17 -19.65 -8.42
N LYS A 656 -0.32 -18.95 -7.39
CA LYS A 656 0.25 -17.69 -6.88
C LYS A 656 -0.05 -17.57 -5.39
N ARG A 657 0.85 -16.99 -4.61
CA ARG A 657 0.58 -16.62 -3.20
C ARG A 657 -0.70 -15.78 -3.13
N ASN A 658 -1.53 -16.02 -2.12
CA ASN A 658 -2.84 -15.37 -1.93
C ASN A 658 -3.92 -15.72 -2.99
N TYR A 659 -3.67 -16.68 -3.89
CA TYR A 659 -4.65 -17.22 -4.84
C TYR A 659 -4.91 -18.69 -4.51
N ALA A 660 -6.07 -19.22 -4.92
CA ALA A 660 -6.29 -20.66 -4.91
C ALA A 660 -5.58 -21.31 -6.11
N THR A 661 -4.87 -22.41 -5.88
CA THR A 661 -4.40 -23.28 -6.98
C THR A 661 -5.62 -23.78 -7.76
N GLU A 662 -5.68 -23.49 -9.06
CA GLU A 662 -6.79 -23.93 -9.93
C GLU A 662 -6.27 -24.57 -11.22
N THR A 663 -6.93 -25.66 -11.67
CA THR A 663 -6.62 -26.34 -12.94
C THR A 663 -7.71 -26.06 -13.97
N ARG A 664 -7.41 -25.15 -14.91
CA ARG A 664 -8.28 -24.84 -16.06
C ARG A 664 -8.10 -25.89 -17.17
N LYS A 665 -9.11 -26.05 -18.02
CA LYS A 665 -9.20 -27.15 -19.00
C LYS A 665 -9.63 -26.63 -20.37
N SER A 666 -8.96 -27.08 -21.43
CA SER A 666 -9.34 -26.74 -22.80
C SER A 666 -10.62 -27.46 -23.23
N GLN A 667 -11.13 -27.11 -24.41
CA GLN A 667 -12.06 -27.98 -25.10
C GLN A 667 -11.40 -29.34 -25.42
N ARG A 668 -12.21 -30.40 -25.55
CA ARG A 668 -11.74 -31.73 -25.96
C ARG A 668 -11.78 -31.82 -27.49
N VAL A 669 -10.64 -32.16 -28.10
CA VAL A 669 -10.52 -32.38 -29.55
C VAL A 669 -10.46 -33.89 -29.83
N LEU A 670 -11.17 -34.35 -30.85
CA LEU A 670 -11.21 -35.77 -31.23
C LEU A 670 -9.96 -36.14 -32.03
N VAL A 671 -9.25 -37.18 -31.61
CA VAL A 671 -8.18 -37.82 -32.38
C VAL A 671 -8.76 -38.99 -33.17
N GLY A 672 -8.90 -38.82 -34.48
CA GLY A 672 -9.66 -39.71 -35.36
C GLY A 672 -9.06 -39.90 -36.75
N ARG A 673 -9.91 -40.35 -37.68
CA ARG A 673 -9.75 -40.12 -39.14
C ARG A 673 -10.62 -38.92 -39.50
#